data_AF-A0A0G4G759-F1
#
_entry.id   AF-A0A0G4G759-F1
#
_cell.length_a   1.000
_cell.length_b   1.000
_cell.length_c   1.000
_cell.angle_alpha   90.00
_cell.angle_beta   90.00
_cell.angle_gamma   90.00
#
_symmetry.space_group_name_H-M   'P 1'
#
loop_
_entity.id
_entity.type
_entity.pdbx_description
1 polymer ?
#
loop_
_entity_poly.entity_id
_entity_poly.type
_entity_poly.pdbx_seq_one_letter_code
_entity_poly.pdbx_strand_id
1 'polypeptide(L)'
;MDVSEAVKDRIIAQLSRLLEQDAASIAAPASSPEAWVLNYQLGSMASLLNALTTQLEQGEPGLAGAVDALTPTTEAAAAAGPQHPEAQAPVVAGPSYRLIHQSGTPPPIHQGPARRWLSRDELANAFGHLQPWELTRYRRPLGTPLFHQSAANYTHLVIDCEDDTARRMWEAMPLAVAHIWGERATSIREIKHRHPRGQESWCRGTWVAVVEGHGRGRAANAEKKRRERAGGEGAAAAAAVGQDDDGGRSADQGTLEMLLFEAVKLHDSIDMPDSIPSSDLPPAPTAPTAPIHLPALTTIDSIPSDHCLWARVGRQWHTPAVKTLTIRGGIGEEDVEGARSWLADCADIEVLHLSSCVIDGGDADDVAGMLSVLPADGKSLAALRTLRGVDVEMYDRDPAAIDRLREVMVARGVSRSIRELEIDMRSMGSTPHDVERCQSVARLIDAIAHPEAVKKGVFTLCHDGTCGEIDEALLSRSSTGPAATQQLIRDFAKRAGTVMYLVDDDAVPATITDASFPAAHTLSPSPMRPRRSGRSRSPPTCPTCRASRQMSPLFVRCGGSSSSCRRRWSAGGGRGACGVEDDQLEQFYDNVMASVASFSNELKGHRKTCVRLLCDALRTDFKRRFMAQQANLNLSGGPYKLSLEADGLCVERRNAATDGHSAAHEGC
;
A
#
# COMPACT_ATOMS: atom_id res chain seq x y z
N MET A 1 -53.23 9.43 11.54
CA MET A 1 -52.53 9.46 12.83
C MET A 1 -51.06 9.32 12.54
N ASP A 2 -50.26 10.25 13.01
CA ASP A 2 -48.90 10.44 12.53
C ASP A 2 -47.93 9.53 13.27
N VAL A 3 -47.16 8.72 12.54
CA VAL A 3 -46.20 7.76 13.12
C VAL A 3 -45.04 8.51 13.80
N SER A 4 -44.76 9.75 13.38
CA SER A 4 -43.72 10.60 13.94
C SER A 4 -43.97 10.99 15.41
N GLU A 5 -45.20 11.35 15.77
CA GLU A 5 -45.57 11.71 17.15
C GLU A 5 -45.41 10.52 18.12
N ALA A 6 -45.92 9.34 17.75
CA ALA A 6 -45.84 8.15 18.60
C ALA A 6 -44.40 7.67 18.86
N VAL A 7 -43.47 7.94 17.93
CA VAL A 7 -42.04 7.67 18.13
C VAL A 7 -41.40 8.73 19.05
N LYS A 8 -41.75 10.01 18.86
CA LYS A 8 -41.27 11.12 19.68
C LYS A 8 -41.67 10.96 21.16
N ASP A 9 -42.95 10.66 21.43
CA ASP A 9 -43.45 10.42 22.79
C ASP A 9 -42.77 9.22 23.46
N ARG A 10 -42.49 8.16 22.68
CA ARG A 10 -41.79 6.97 23.18
C ARG A 10 -40.34 7.27 23.55
N ILE A 11 -39.65 8.11 22.78
CA ILE A 11 -38.28 8.56 23.08
C ILE A 11 -38.27 9.43 24.34
N ILE A 12 -39.20 10.40 24.45
CA ILE A 12 -39.35 11.25 25.64
C ILE A 12 -39.60 10.39 26.89
N ALA A 13 -40.52 9.43 26.82
CA ALA A 13 -40.83 8.54 27.95
C ALA A 13 -39.66 7.63 28.35
N GLN A 14 -38.79 7.23 27.42
CA GLN A 14 -37.57 6.48 27.75
C GLN A 14 -36.49 7.36 28.37
N LEU A 15 -36.32 8.60 27.91
CA LEU A 15 -35.38 9.55 28.49
C LEU A 15 -35.79 9.97 29.91
N SER A 16 -37.09 10.21 30.16
CA SER A 16 -37.59 10.49 31.51
C SER A 16 -37.33 9.32 32.46
N ARG A 17 -37.53 8.06 32.03
CA ARG A 17 -37.20 6.88 32.86
C ARG A 17 -35.71 6.72 33.16
N LEU A 18 -34.83 7.16 32.26
CA LEU A 18 -33.38 7.17 32.47
C LEU A 18 -32.97 8.27 33.47
N LEU A 19 -33.65 9.41 33.45
CA LEU A 19 -33.43 10.52 34.38
C LEU A 19 -34.05 10.31 35.77
N GLU A 20 -35.10 9.49 35.87
CA GLU A 20 -35.71 9.08 37.15
C GLU A 20 -34.97 7.93 37.86
N GLN A 21 -33.90 7.37 37.26
CA GLN A 21 -33.05 6.40 37.97
C GLN A 21 -32.17 7.11 39.00
N ASP A 22 -32.55 6.92 40.26
CA ASP A 22 -32.10 7.61 41.47
C ASP A 22 -30.59 7.92 41.53
N ALA A 23 -30.26 9.21 41.65
CA ALA A 23 -28.90 9.72 41.82
C ALA A 23 -28.20 9.17 43.09
N ALA A 24 -28.94 8.70 44.09
CA ALA A 24 -28.36 8.02 45.27
C ALA A 24 -27.69 6.68 44.93
N SER A 25 -28.03 6.05 43.79
CA SER A 25 -27.47 4.76 43.38
C SER A 25 -26.06 4.83 42.76
N ILE A 26 -25.59 6.04 42.41
CA ILE A 26 -24.33 6.27 41.67
C ILE A 26 -23.14 6.57 42.61
N ALA A 27 -23.38 6.79 43.91
CA ALA A 27 -22.40 7.33 44.85
C ALA A 27 -21.34 6.34 45.39
N ALA A 28 -21.29 5.09 44.91
CA ALA A 28 -20.18 4.16 45.16
C ALA A 28 -20.13 3.09 44.03
N PRO A 29 -19.02 2.90 43.29
CA PRO A 29 -17.62 3.05 43.72
C PRO A 29 -16.72 3.85 42.73
N ALA A 30 -16.13 4.97 43.16
CA ALA A 30 -15.28 5.82 42.32
C ALA A 30 -13.82 5.32 42.13
N SER A 31 -13.57 4.00 42.14
CA SER A 31 -12.19 3.45 42.13
C SER A 31 -12.06 2.05 41.50
N SER A 32 -12.81 1.77 40.43
CA SER A 32 -12.58 0.58 39.59
C SER A 32 -12.30 0.97 38.13
N PRO A 33 -11.53 0.16 37.36
CA PRO A 33 -11.27 0.41 35.95
C PRO A 33 -12.56 0.49 35.10
N GLU A 34 -13.58 -0.29 35.46
CA GLU A 34 -14.88 -0.32 34.78
C GLU A 34 -15.64 1.00 34.94
N ALA A 35 -15.50 1.68 36.08
CA ALA A 35 -16.09 3.00 36.30
C ALA A 35 -15.49 4.06 35.36
N TRP A 36 -14.20 3.94 34.99
CA TRP A 36 -13.56 4.83 34.01
C TRP A 36 -14.12 4.61 32.59
N VAL A 37 -14.34 3.35 32.20
CA VAL A 37 -14.98 3.01 30.91
C VAL A 37 -16.41 3.54 30.86
N LEU A 38 -17.18 3.40 31.94
CA LEU A 38 -18.56 3.92 31.99
C LEU A 38 -18.60 5.45 31.89
N ASN A 39 -17.68 6.16 32.57
CA ASN A 39 -17.61 7.62 32.52
C ASN A 39 -17.18 8.12 31.12
N TYR A 40 -16.28 7.40 30.45
CA TYR A 40 -15.90 7.68 29.05
C TYR A 40 -17.08 7.46 28.08
N GLN A 41 -17.83 6.37 28.25
CA GLN A 41 -19.04 6.10 27.44
C GLN A 41 -20.15 7.13 27.69
N LEU A 42 -20.38 7.55 28.94
CA LEU A 42 -21.35 8.60 29.26
C LEU A 42 -20.93 9.97 28.71
N GLY A 43 -19.64 10.32 28.75
CA GLY A 43 -19.11 11.52 28.10
C GLY A 43 -19.29 11.50 26.58
N SER A 44 -19.04 10.35 25.94
CA SER A 44 -19.31 10.13 24.51
C SER A 44 -20.80 10.27 24.17
N MET A 45 -21.70 9.69 24.97
CA MET A 45 -23.14 9.84 24.78
C MET A 45 -23.63 11.28 24.98
N ALA A 46 -23.09 12.02 25.95
CA ALA A 46 -23.43 13.44 26.14
C ALA A 46 -22.97 14.31 24.95
N SER A 47 -21.80 14.03 24.38
CA SER A 47 -21.33 14.63 23.12
C SER A 47 -22.28 14.33 21.97
N LEU A 48 -22.67 13.05 21.80
CA LEU A 48 -23.61 12.62 20.75
C LEU A 48 -24.99 13.27 20.88
N LEU A 49 -25.52 13.38 22.11
CA LEU A 49 -26.81 14.02 22.39
C LEU A 49 -26.76 15.53 22.13
N ASN A 50 -25.67 16.21 22.48
CA ASN A 50 -25.48 17.62 22.13
C ASN A 50 -25.38 17.80 20.60
N ALA A 51 -24.67 16.93 19.88
CA ALA A 51 -24.58 16.98 18.42
C ALA A 51 -25.96 16.76 17.74
N LEU A 52 -26.73 15.77 18.20
CA LEU A 52 -28.09 15.50 17.71
C LEU A 52 -29.07 16.63 18.05
N THR A 53 -28.98 17.21 19.25
CA THR A 53 -29.79 18.38 19.63
C THR A 53 -29.45 19.58 18.76
N THR A 54 -28.15 19.83 18.51
CA THR A 54 -27.70 20.89 17.60
C THR A 54 -28.20 20.67 16.17
N GLN A 55 -28.22 19.43 15.66
CA GLN A 55 -28.77 19.12 14.33
C GLN A 55 -30.30 19.31 14.26
N LEU A 56 -31.02 18.99 15.34
CA LEU A 56 -32.47 19.21 15.45
C LEU A 56 -32.84 20.69 15.54
N GLU A 57 -32.05 21.49 16.26
CA GLU A 57 -32.23 22.95 16.38
C GLU A 57 -31.81 23.71 15.12
N GLN A 58 -30.84 23.21 14.35
CA GLN A 58 -30.37 23.86 13.12
C GLN A 58 -31.27 23.65 11.89
N GLY A 59 -32.26 22.74 11.95
CA GLY A 59 -33.36 22.70 10.97
C GLY A 59 -32.92 22.56 9.50
N GLU A 60 -31.90 21.73 9.23
CA GLU A 60 -31.28 21.55 7.91
C GLU A 60 -32.26 21.01 6.84
N PRO A 61 -32.61 21.78 5.79
CA PRO A 61 -33.45 21.29 4.69
C PRO A 61 -32.66 20.53 3.61
N GLY A 62 -31.34 20.40 3.75
CA GLY A 62 -30.43 20.06 2.65
C GLY A 62 -30.53 18.64 2.10
N LEU A 63 -30.85 17.66 2.94
CA LEU A 63 -30.78 16.24 2.54
C LEU A 63 -31.99 15.75 1.74
N ALA A 64 -33.21 16.18 2.08
CA ALA A 64 -34.40 15.84 1.29
C ALA A 64 -34.34 16.48 -0.11
N GLY A 65 -33.93 17.75 -0.20
CA GLY A 65 -33.82 18.48 -1.46
C GLY A 65 -32.71 17.98 -2.40
N ALA A 66 -31.75 17.20 -1.91
CA ALA A 66 -30.70 16.59 -2.73
C ALA A 66 -31.20 15.33 -3.46
N VAL A 67 -32.11 14.56 -2.84
CA VAL A 67 -32.70 13.34 -3.42
C VAL A 67 -33.74 13.71 -4.48
N ASP A 68 -34.63 14.67 -4.20
CA ASP A 68 -35.61 15.17 -5.19
C ASP A 68 -34.95 15.83 -6.42
N ALA A 69 -33.73 16.38 -6.27
CA ALA A 69 -32.97 16.98 -7.37
C ALA A 69 -32.34 15.97 -8.36
N LEU A 70 -32.57 14.67 -8.18
CA LEU A 70 -32.08 13.59 -9.03
C LEU A 70 -33.18 12.89 -9.86
N THR A 71 -34.46 13.18 -9.59
CA THR A 71 -35.59 12.63 -10.35
C THR A 71 -35.83 13.42 -11.65
N PRO A 72 -35.89 12.78 -12.83
CA PRO A 72 -36.15 13.48 -14.09
C PRO A 72 -37.65 13.75 -14.28
N THR A 73 -38.08 15.00 -14.07
CA THR A 73 -39.47 15.42 -14.34
C THR A 73 -39.70 15.69 -15.82
N THR A 74 -40.45 14.82 -16.50
CA THR A 74 -40.98 15.04 -17.85
C THR A 74 -42.22 15.94 -17.84
N GLU A 75 -42.24 16.89 -18.77
CA GLU A 75 -43.38 17.65 -19.34
C GLU A 75 -44.59 18.02 -18.46
N ALA A 76 -44.76 19.32 -18.19
CA ALA A 76 -45.95 20.08 -18.62
C ALA A 76 -45.82 21.58 -18.29
N ALA A 77 -45.86 22.44 -19.31
CA ALA A 77 -46.13 23.87 -19.13
C ALA A 77 -46.71 24.48 -20.41
N ALA A 78 -48.01 24.76 -20.40
CA ALA A 78 -48.69 25.49 -21.46
C ALA A 78 -49.46 26.68 -20.88
N ALA A 79 -49.40 27.82 -21.60
CA ALA A 79 -50.30 28.97 -21.55
C ALA A 79 -50.47 29.76 -20.23
N ALA A 80 -49.86 30.94 -20.20
CA ALA A 80 -50.53 32.19 -19.76
C ALA A 80 -49.91 33.38 -20.53
N GLY A 81 -50.76 34.28 -21.05
CA GLY A 81 -50.35 35.41 -21.90
C GLY A 81 -49.96 36.68 -21.12
N PRO A 82 -49.39 37.69 -21.80
CA PRO A 82 -48.90 38.91 -21.16
C PRO A 82 -49.97 40.00 -21.02
N GLN A 83 -49.94 40.73 -19.91
CA GLN A 83 -50.44 42.11 -19.85
C GLN A 83 -49.40 43.02 -19.19
N HIS A 84 -49.11 44.13 -19.88
CA HIS A 84 -48.35 45.26 -19.35
C HIS A 84 -49.22 46.01 -18.32
N PRO A 85 -48.60 46.76 -17.40
CA PRO A 85 -48.58 48.19 -17.65
C PRO A 85 -47.20 48.84 -17.48
N GLU A 86 -47.15 50.09 -17.93
CA GLU A 86 -45.98 50.94 -18.06
C GLU A 86 -45.68 51.68 -16.75
N ALA A 87 -44.44 51.63 -16.26
CA ALA A 87 -44.02 52.34 -15.05
C ALA A 87 -42.57 52.84 -15.14
N GLN A 88 -42.46 54.17 -15.34
CA GLN A 88 -41.39 55.10 -14.98
C GLN A 88 -39.95 54.57 -14.80
N ALA A 89 -39.04 55.08 -15.63
CA ALA A 89 -37.62 54.72 -15.63
C ALA A 89 -36.88 55.13 -14.35
N PRO A 90 -36.14 54.22 -13.68
CA PRO A 90 -35.19 54.59 -12.64
C PRO A 90 -33.92 55.18 -13.25
N VAL A 91 -33.36 56.20 -12.58
CA VAL A 91 -32.05 56.76 -12.94
C VAL A 91 -30.98 55.68 -12.76
N VAL A 92 -30.33 55.30 -13.86
CA VAL A 92 -29.30 54.25 -13.87
C VAL A 92 -28.05 54.75 -13.14
N ALA A 93 -27.88 54.31 -11.89
CA ALA A 93 -26.60 54.39 -11.21
C ALA A 93 -25.58 53.53 -11.99
N GLY A 94 -24.61 54.19 -12.63
CA GLY A 94 -23.52 53.49 -13.33
C GLY A 94 -22.69 52.65 -12.35
N PRO A 95 -22.09 51.53 -12.81
CA PRO A 95 -21.28 50.68 -11.96
C PRO A 95 -20.11 51.46 -11.35
N SER A 96 -19.87 51.25 -10.05
CA SER A 96 -18.87 51.96 -9.23
C SER A 96 -17.41 51.61 -9.54
N TYR A 97 -17.16 50.85 -10.60
CA TYR A 97 -15.83 50.41 -11.02
C TYR A 97 -15.59 50.69 -12.50
N ARG A 98 -14.43 51.26 -12.81
CA ARG A 98 -13.93 51.48 -14.16
C ARG A 98 -12.76 50.54 -14.41
N LEU A 99 -12.91 49.61 -15.35
CA LEU A 99 -11.75 48.86 -15.86
C LEU A 99 -10.80 49.84 -16.57
N ILE A 100 -9.55 49.86 -16.15
CA ILE A 100 -8.46 50.62 -16.77
C ILE A 100 -7.55 49.60 -17.44
N HIS A 101 -7.45 49.65 -18.77
CA HIS A 101 -6.64 48.71 -19.55
C HIS A 101 -5.27 49.33 -19.86
N GLN A 102 -4.18 48.57 -19.66
CA GLN A 102 -2.82 49.09 -19.82
C GLN A 102 -2.39 49.35 -21.28
N SER A 103 -3.13 48.86 -22.28
CA SER A 103 -2.73 48.88 -23.70
C SER A 103 -3.05 50.17 -24.48
N GLY A 104 -3.68 51.18 -23.86
CA GLY A 104 -4.01 52.47 -24.49
C GLY A 104 -5.03 52.44 -25.65
N THR A 105 -5.39 51.27 -26.15
CA THR A 105 -6.38 51.03 -27.20
C THR A 105 -7.70 50.57 -26.56
N PRO A 106 -8.80 51.31 -26.71
CA PRO A 106 -10.11 50.86 -26.23
C PRO A 106 -10.57 49.66 -27.10
N PRO A 107 -10.94 48.52 -26.49
CA PRO A 107 -11.50 47.40 -27.26
C PRO A 107 -12.84 47.81 -27.90
N PRO A 108 -13.27 47.15 -28.99
CA PRO A 108 -14.61 47.35 -29.54
C PRO A 108 -15.65 47.12 -28.43
N ILE A 109 -16.40 48.17 -28.10
CA ILE A 109 -17.27 48.17 -26.92
C ILE A 109 -18.52 47.31 -27.21
N HIS A 110 -18.42 46.00 -26.95
CA HIS A 110 -19.59 45.15 -26.81
C HIS A 110 -20.33 45.55 -25.52
N GLN A 111 -21.23 46.53 -25.64
CA GLN A 111 -22.11 47.04 -24.57
C GLN A 111 -23.13 46.00 -24.05
N GLY A 112 -22.98 44.71 -24.39
CA GLY A 112 -23.74 43.63 -23.78
C GLY A 112 -23.30 43.41 -22.33
N PRO A 113 -24.22 43.00 -21.43
CA PRO A 113 -23.88 42.73 -20.04
C PRO A 113 -22.81 41.62 -19.96
N ALA A 114 -21.86 41.74 -19.03
CA ALA A 114 -20.65 40.90 -18.93
C ALA A 114 -20.89 39.38 -18.97
N ARG A 115 -22.09 38.93 -18.58
CA ARG A 115 -22.59 37.55 -18.78
C ARG A 115 -22.65 37.05 -20.24
N ARG A 116 -22.29 37.88 -21.22
CA ARG A 116 -22.19 37.55 -22.66
C ARG A 116 -20.74 37.59 -23.20
N TRP A 117 -19.74 37.83 -22.35
CA TRP A 117 -18.36 38.01 -22.80
C TRP A 117 -17.57 36.71 -22.94
N LEU A 118 -17.98 35.65 -22.23
CA LEU A 118 -17.48 34.30 -22.42
C LEU A 118 -18.52 33.48 -23.18
N SER A 119 -18.06 32.75 -24.18
CA SER A 119 -18.84 31.71 -24.84
C SER A 119 -19.20 30.60 -23.85
N ARG A 120 -20.21 29.79 -24.21
CA ARG A 120 -20.62 28.64 -23.41
C ARG A 120 -19.48 27.64 -23.20
N ASP A 121 -18.60 27.50 -24.18
CA ASP A 121 -17.47 26.56 -24.15
C ASP A 121 -16.34 27.08 -23.24
N GLU A 122 -16.04 28.38 -23.28
CA GLU A 122 -15.11 29.02 -22.33
C GLU A 122 -15.62 28.94 -20.89
N LEU A 123 -16.92 29.15 -20.66
CA LEU A 123 -17.54 28.92 -19.36
C LEU A 123 -17.44 27.44 -18.95
N ALA A 124 -17.72 26.51 -19.87
CA ALA A 124 -17.65 25.09 -19.58
C ALA A 124 -16.23 24.67 -19.18
N ASN A 125 -15.21 25.18 -19.87
CA ASN A 125 -13.79 24.99 -19.53
C ASN A 125 -13.45 25.59 -18.16
N ALA A 126 -13.81 26.85 -17.91
CA ALA A 126 -13.55 27.52 -16.63
C ALA A 126 -14.16 26.77 -15.44
N PHE A 127 -15.40 26.30 -15.57
CA PHE A 127 -16.07 25.50 -14.55
C PHE A 127 -15.62 24.04 -14.51
N GLY A 128 -14.94 23.53 -15.54
CA GLY A 128 -14.31 22.20 -15.57
C GLY A 128 -13.03 22.10 -14.73
N HIS A 129 -12.51 23.23 -14.22
CA HIS A 129 -11.41 23.26 -13.25
C HIS A 129 -11.88 23.23 -11.79
N LEU A 130 -13.18 23.38 -11.52
CA LEU A 130 -13.73 23.19 -10.18
C LEU A 130 -13.62 21.74 -9.75
N GLN A 131 -13.76 21.46 -8.47
CA GLN A 131 -13.94 20.09 -8.01
C GLN A 131 -15.38 19.58 -8.22
N PRO A 132 -15.64 18.25 -8.29
CA PRO A 132 -16.97 17.67 -8.53
C PRO A 132 -18.10 18.27 -7.67
N TRP A 133 -17.81 18.52 -6.39
CA TRP A 133 -18.77 19.08 -5.42
C TRP A 133 -18.96 20.58 -5.58
N GLU A 134 -17.90 21.33 -5.88
CA GLU A 134 -17.97 22.76 -6.18
C GLU A 134 -18.84 22.99 -7.41
N LEU A 135 -18.58 22.27 -8.51
CA LEU A 135 -19.39 22.31 -9.72
C LEU A 135 -20.85 21.94 -9.43
N THR A 136 -21.09 20.96 -8.53
CA THR A 136 -22.45 20.56 -8.11
C THR A 136 -23.17 21.67 -7.34
N ARG A 137 -22.49 22.45 -6.49
CA ARG A 137 -23.07 23.65 -5.85
C ARG A 137 -23.54 24.68 -6.90
N TYR A 138 -22.83 24.78 -8.02
CA TYR A 138 -23.22 25.66 -9.14
C TYR A 138 -24.24 25.05 -10.12
N ARG A 139 -24.71 23.81 -9.94
CA ARG A 139 -25.66 23.14 -10.87
C ARG A 139 -26.94 23.96 -11.12
N ARG A 140 -27.52 24.60 -10.08
CA ARG A 140 -28.70 25.47 -10.23
C ARG A 140 -28.36 26.79 -10.96
N PRO A 141 -27.35 27.59 -10.56
CA PRO A 141 -26.92 28.79 -11.30
C PRO A 141 -26.50 28.58 -12.76
N LEU A 142 -25.79 27.50 -13.07
CA LEU A 142 -25.28 27.24 -14.43
C LEU A 142 -26.35 26.67 -15.37
N GLY A 143 -27.34 25.98 -14.80
CA GLY A 143 -28.28 25.15 -15.53
C GLY A 143 -27.66 23.84 -16.03
N THR A 144 -28.50 22.84 -16.22
CA THR A 144 -28.13 21.50 -16.67
C THR A 144 -27.20 21.46 -17.90
N PRO A 145 -27.42 22.25 -18.97
CA PRO A 145 -26.61 22.13 -20.20
C PRO A 145 -25.16 22.57 -20.02
N LEU A 146 -24.89 23.59 -19.19
CA LEU A 146 -23.54 24.06 -18.91
C LEU A 146 -22.87 23.16 -17.86
N PHE A 147 -23.59 22.79 -16.79
CA PHE A 147 -23.10 21.86 -15.77
C PHE A 147 -22.63 20.51 -16.36
N HIS A 148 -23.41 19.90 -17.27
CA HIS A 148 -22.99 18.67 -17.95
C HIS A 148 -21.78 18.87 -18.87
N GLN A 149 -21.67 20.03 -19.52
CA GLN A 149 -20.54 20.34 -20.41
C GLN A 149 -19.25 20.56 -19.61
N SER A 150 -19.32 21.24 -18.47
CA SER A 150 -18.20 21.37 -17.52
C SER A 150 -17.75 20.00 -16.99
N ALA A 151 -18.70 19.15 -16.57
CA ALA A 151 -18.40 17.79 -16.14
C ALA A 151 -17.72 16.97 -17.26
N ALA A 152 -18.16 17.12 -18.51
CA ALA A 152 -17.54 16.45 -19.66
C ALA A 152 -16.12 16.92 -19.99
N ASN A 153 -15.68 18.08 -19.48
CA ASN A 153 -14.36 18.66 -19.74
C ASN A 153 -13.29 18.26 -18.72
N TYR A 154 -13.63 17.50 -17.65
CA TYR A 154 -12.64 16.99 -16.71
C TYR A 154 -11.69 16.03 -17.42
N THR A 155 -10.39 16.29 -17.27
CA THR A 155 -9.30 15.46 -17.78
C THR A 155 -8.53 14.77 -16.66
N HIS A 156 -8.48 15.36 -15.49
CA HIS A 156 -7.80 14.82 -14.31
C HIS A 156 -8.78 14.87 -13.14
N LEU A 157 -8.95 13.77 -12.42
CA LEU A 157 -9.72 13.69 -11.18
C LEU A 157 -8.80 13.28 -10.05
N VAL A 158 -8.83 14.03 -8.94
CA VAL A 158 -8.13 13.63 -7.71
C VAL A 158 -9.16 13.31 -6.63
N ILE A 159 -9.11 12.08 -6.12
CA ILE A 159 -9.85 11.62 -4.95
C ILE A 159 -8.87 11.72 -3.79
N ASP A 160 -9.01 12.74 -2.96
CA ASP A 160 -7.95 13.20 -2.04
C ASP A 160 -8.37 13.13 -0.57
N CYS A 161 -7.56 12.45 0.25
CA CYS A 161 -7.73 12.38 1.69
C CYS A 161 -6.95 13.46 2.46
N GLU A 162 -6.01 14.18 1.85
CA GLU A 162 -5.13 15.14 2.54
C GLU A 162 -5.91 16.40 2.97
N ASP A 163 -6.69 16.97 2.06
CA ASP A 163 -7.60 18.06 2.35
C ASP A 163 -8.85 17.54 3.09
N ASP A 164 -9.11 18.09 4.28
CA ASP A 164 -10.22 17.68 5.15
C ASP A 164 -11.61 17.92 4.52
N THR A 165 -11.74 18.90 3.61
CA THR A 165 -13.01 19.19 2.92
C THR A 165 -13.26 18.18 1.79
N ALA A 166 -12.24 17.90 0.96
CA ALA A 166 -12.29 16.90 -0.08
C ALA A 166 -12.50 15.50 0.51
N ARG A 167 -11.75 15.15 1.57
CA ARG A 167 -11.84 13.86 2.26
C ARG A 167 -13.27 13.54 2.71
N ARG A 168 -13.85 14.39 3.57
CA ARG A 168 -15.22 14.20 4.10
C ARG A 168 -16.26 14.16 2.99
N MET A 169 -16.04 14.90 1.90
CA MET A 169 -16.93 14.92 0.75
C MET A 169 -16.86 13.60 -0.03
N TRP A 170 -15.67 13.00 -0.18
CA TRP A 170 -15.48 11.74 -0.91
C TRP A 170 -16.03 10.55 -0.12
N GLU A 171 -15.87 10.56 1.21
CA GLU A 171 -16.46 9.61 2.15
C GLU A 171 -17.99 9.70 2.18
N ALA A 172 -18.54 10.92 2.13
CA ALA A 172 -19.98 11.15 2.09
C ALA A 172 -20.61 10.96 0.70
N MET A 173 -19.82 10.77 -0.38
CA MET A 173 -20.36 10.67 -1.73
C MET A 173 -21.03 9.31 -1.97
N PRO A 174 -22.34 9.24 -2.26
CA PRO A 174 -22.98 7.97 -2.57
C PRO A 174 -22.45 7.38 -3.87
N LEU A 175 -22.22 6.06 -3.92
CA LEU A 175 -21.69 5.36 -5.10
C LEU A 175 -22.49 5.63 -6.39
N ALA A 176 -23.81 5.75 -6.30
CA ALA A 176 -24.66 6.11 -7.44
C ALA A 176 -24.37 7.52 -7.98
N VAL A 177 -24.03 8.47 -7.10
CA VAL A 177 -23.64 9.84 -7.49
C VAL A 177 -22.25 9.83 -8.13
N ALA A 178 -21.30 9.08 -7.58
CA ALA A 178 -19.97 8.88 -8.15
C ALA A 178 -20.04 8.27 -9.57
N HIS A 179 -20.86 7.25 -9.76
CA HIS A 179 -21.10 6.64 -11.07
C HIS A 179 -21.74 7.62 -12.07
N ILE A 180 -22.81 8.35 -11.66
CA ILE A 180 -23.42 9.38 -12.51
C ILE A 180 -22.43 10.50 -12.86
N TRP A 181 -21.48 10.80 -11.97
CA TRP A 181 -20.43 11.79 -12.22
C TRP A 181 -19.43 11.27 -13.26
N GLY A 182 -18.94 10.03 -13.12
CA GLY A 182 -18.12 9.36 -14.13
C GLY A 182 -18.79 9.31 -15.51
N GLU A 183 -20.09 8.98 -15.57
CA GLU A 183 -20.87 8.93 -16.82
C GLU A 183 -20.96 10.27 -17.56
N ARG A 184 -20.87 11.38 -16.84
CA ARG A 184 -20.77 12.73 -17.43
C ARG A 184 -19.35 13.09 -17.82
N ALA A 185 -18.37 12.63 -17.05
CA ALA A 185 -16.96 12.98 -17.20
C ALA A 185 -16.25 12.15 -18.29
N THR A 186 -16.73 12.28 -19.53
CA THR A 186 -16.32 11.44 -20.66
C THR A 186 -14.98 11.82 -21.31
N SER A 187 -14.24 12.77 -20.73
CA SER A 187 -12.90 13.19 -21.17
C SER A 187 -11.80 12.93 -20.13
N ILE A 188 -12.11 12.25 -19.01
CA ILE A 188 -11.11 11.88 -18.01
C ILE A 188 -10.00 11.08 -18.70
N ARG A 189 -8.76 11.44 -18.38
CA ARG A 189 -7.51 10.77 -18.74
C ARG A 189 -6.80 10.21 -17.52
N GLU A 190 -6.84 10.91 -16.40
CA GLU A 190 -6.21 10.47 -15.15
C GLU A 190 -7.23 10.45 -14.01
N ILE A 191 -7.24 9.35 -13.26
CA ILE A 191 -7.84 9.32 -11.91
C ILE A 191 -6.71 9.02 -10.93
N LYS A 192 -6.49 9.94 -10.00
CA LYS A 192 -5.51 9.83 -8.93
C LYS A 192 -6.20 9.65 -7.60
N HIS A 193 -5.92 8.54 -6.94
CA HIS A 193 -6.46 8.16 -5.65
C HIS A 193 -5.41 8.38 -4.55
N ARG A 194 -5.52 9.49 -3.81
CA ARG A 194 -4.65 9.82 -2.67
C ARG A 194 -5.35 9.36 -1.40
N HIS A 195 -4.92 8.24 -0.83
CA HIS A 195 -5.56 7.55 0.28
C HIS A 195 -4.72 7.65 1.57
N PRO A 196 -5.30 7.50 2.78
CA PRO A 196 -4.52 7.46 4.00
C PRO A 196 -3.62 6.22 4.02
N ARG A 197 -2.39 6.37 4.48
CA ARG A 197 -1.46 5.25 4.70
C ARG A 197 -2.01 4.30 5.77
N GLY A 198 -2.14 3.01 5.45
CA GLY A 198 -2.77 2.02 6.33
C GLY A 198 -4.31 1.98 6.21
N GLN A 199 -4.88 2.71 5.24
CA GLN A 199 -6.29 2.64 4.85
C GLN A 199 -6.39 2.59 3.32
N GLU A 200 -5.73 1.59 2.74
CA GLU A 200 -5.63 1.32 1.30
C GLU A 200 -7.00 1.10 0.61
N SER A 201 -8.05 0.78 1.38
CA SER A 201 -9.44 0.63 0.95
C SER A 201 -10.30 1.90 1.07
N TRP A 202 -9.75 3.01 1.60
CA TRP A 202 -10.45 4.30 1.68
C TRP A 202 -11.03 4.69 0.32
N CYS A 203 -12.29 5.13 0.25
CA CYS A 203 -12.99 5.52 -0.98
C CYS A 203 -12.86 4.56 -2.18
N ARG A 204 -12.55 3.28 -1.96
CA ARG A 204 -12.38 2.27 -3.03
C ARG A 204 -13.61 2.16 -3.91
N GLY A 205 -14.79 2.13 -3.29
CA GLY A 205 -16.06 2.09 -4.03
C GLY A 205 -16.26 3.34 -4.89
N THR A 206 -15.89 4.51 -4.39
CA THR A 206 -16.04 5.79 -5.11
C THR A 206 -15.23 5.82 -6.40
N TRP A 207 -13.94 5.48 -6.37
CA TRP A 207 -13.12 5.52 -7.59
C TRP A 207 -13.55 4.46 -8.61
N VAL A 208 -13.93 3.27 -8.14
CA VAL A 208 -14.50 2.20 -8.98
C VAL A 208 -15.79 2.67 -9.67
N ALA A 209 -16.71 3.27 -8.91
CA ALA A 209 -17.95 3.83 -9.47
C ALA A 209 -17.69 4.88 -10.55
N VAL A 210 -16.71 5.77 -10.35
CA VAL A 210 -16.31 6.78 -11.36
C VAL A 210 -15.76 6.10 -12.63
N VAL A 211 -14.90 5.08 -12.51
CA VAL A 211 -14.34 4.37 -13.68
C VAL A 211 -15.42 3.67 -14.50
N GLU A 212 -16.37 3.00 -13.83
CA GLU A 212 -17.49 2.32 -14.51
C GLU A 212 -18.45 3.31 -15.17
N GLY A 213 -18.78 4.38 -14.44
CA GLY A 213 -19.55 5.49 -14.99
C GLY A 213 -18.88 6.04 -16.24
N HIS A 214 -17.57 6.32 -16.20
CA HIS A 214 -16.79 6.80 -17.34
C HIS A 214 -16.91 5.85 -18.54
N GLY A 215 -16.61 4.57 -18.37
CA GLY A 215 -16.72 3.58 -19.45
C GLY A 215 -18.15 3.51 -20.05
N ARG A 216 -19.18 3.59 -19.20
CA ARG A 216 -20.59 3.64 -19.64
C ARG A 216 -20.92 4.90 -20.45
N GLY A 217 -20.48 6.07 -19.97
CA GLY A 217 -20.66 7.35 -20.65
C GLY A 217 -19.94 7.42 -22.01
N ARG A 218 -18.74 6.83 -22.09
CA ARG A 218 -17.99 6.64 -23.34
C ARG A 218 -18.76 5.78 -24.34
N ALA A 219 -19.20 4.60 -23.93
CA ALA A 219 -19.99 3.71 -24.77
C ALA A 219 -21.28 4.36 -25.29
N ALA A 220 -22.00 5.10 -24.44
CA ALA A 220 -23.20 5.85 -24.83
C ALA A 220 -22.90 6.95 -25.86
N ASN A 221 -21.81 7.70 -25.68
CA ASN A 221 -21.35 8.72 -26.64
C ASN A 221 -20.91 8.12 -27.98
N ALA A 222 -20.21 6.98 -27.95
CA ALA A 222 -19.80 6.26 -29.15
C ALA A 222 -21.00 5.75 -29.97
N GLU A 223 -21.99 5.17 -29.29
CA GLU A 223 -23.24 4.71 -29.91
C GLU A 223 -24.08 5.88 -30.45
N LYS A 224 -24.17 7.01 -29.72
CA LYS A 224 -24.82 8.22 -30.24
C LYS A 224 -24.16 8.71 -31.54
N LYS A 225 -22.83 8.83 -31.55
CA LYS A 225 -22.07 9.20 -32.77
C LYS A 225 -22.22 8.16 -33.89
N ARG A 226 -22.44 6.88 -33.58
CA ARG A 226 -22.72 5.84 -34.58
C ARG A 226 -24.10 6.07 -35.23
N ARG A 227 -25.13 6.35 -34.43
CA ARG A 227 -26.49 6.67 -34.90
C ARG A 227 -26.55 7.95 -35.73
N GLU A 228 -25.86 9.00 -35.31
CA GLU A 228 -25.79 10.28 -36.04
C GLU A 228 -25.17 10.10 -37.44
N ARG A 229 -24.16 9.24 -37.59
CA ARG A 229 -23.60 8.89 -38.91
C ARG A 229 -24.56 8.05 -39.75
N ALA A 230 -25.31 7.12 -39.13
CA ALA A 230 -26.24 6.24 -39.83
C ALA A 230 -27.54 6.95 -40.29
N GLY A 231 -27.98 7.98 -39.56
CA GLY A 231 -29.22 8.72 -39.83
C GLY A 231 -29.06 9.96 -40.73
N GLY A 232 -27.85 10.28 -41.22
CA GLY A 232 -27.63 11.43 -42.08
C GLY A 232 -28.08 11.17 -43.52
N GLU A 233 -29.17 11.82 -43.97
CA GLU A 233 -29.80 11.64 -45.29
C GLU A 233 -28.89 11.92 -46.52
N GLY A 234 -27.67 12.44 -46.32
CA GLY A 234 -26.66 12.62 -47.38
C GLY A 234 -25.69 11.45 -47.60
N ALA A 235 -25.67 10.43 -46.73
CA ALA A 235 -24.61 9.41 -46.73
C ALA A 235 -24.55 8.53 -48.00
N ALA A 236 -25.67 8.37 -48.72
CA ALA A 236 -25.75 7.55 -49.92
C ALA A 236 -24.98 8.12 -51.12
N ALA A 237 -24.71 9.42 -51.17
CA ALA A 237 -24.01 10.06 -52.30
C ALA A 237 -22.48 10.06 -52.15
N ALA A 238 -21.95 9.99 -50.93
CA ALA A 238 -20.51 10.02 -50.66
C ALA A 238 -19.86 8.62 -50.68
N ALA A 239 -20.65 7.56 -50.46
CA ALA A 239 -20.14 6.18 -50.40
C ALA A 239 -19.66 5.60 -51.76
N ALA A 240 -19.83 6.33 -52.86
CA ALA A 240 -19.50 5.88 -54.22
C ALA A 240 -18.10 6.32 -54.73
N VAL A 241 -17.43 7.24 -54.03
CA VAL A 241 -16.05 7.64 -54.38
C VAL A 241 -15.10 6.89 -53.45
N GLY A 242 -14.57 5.78 -53.95
CA GLY A 242 -13.72 4.88 -53.17
C GLY A 242 -12.46 5.58 -52.67
N GLN A 243 -12.23 5.48 -51.37
CA GLN A 243 -10.97 5.82 -50.74
C GLN A 243 -10.65 4.69 -49.75
N ASP A 244 -9.61 3.91 -50.05
CA ASP A 244 -9.08 2.81 -49.21
C ASP A 244 -8.36 3.36 -47.96
N ASP A 245 -8.97 4.33 -47.28
CA ASP A 245 -8.42 4.93 -46.07
C ASP A 245 -8.69 4.01 -44.87
N ASP A 246 -7.63 3.69 -44.13
CA ASP A 246 -7.57 2.87 -42.90
C ASP A 246 -8.30 3.52 -41.69
N GLY A 247 -9.23 4.45 -41.96
CA GLY A 247 -10.04 5.19 -41.00
C GLY A 247 -11.16 4.39 -40.33
N GLY A 248 -11.21 3.07 -40.50
CA GLY A 248 -12.08 2.17 -39.74
C GLY A 248 -11.70 2.10 -38.25
N ARG A 249 -10.45 2.45 -37.92
CA ARG A 249 -10.00 2.74 -36.55
C ARG A 249 -10.34 4.19 -36.20
N SER A 250 -11.00 4.50 -35.09
CA SER A 250 -11.62 3.66 -34.06
C SER A 250 -12.60 4.54 -33.28
N ALA A 251 -13.90 4.28 -33.34
CA ALA A 251 -14.92 5.23 -32.90
C ALA A 251 -14.96 5.49 -31.38
N ASP A 252 -14.30 4.66 -30.57
CA ASP A 252 -14.08 4.90 -29.15
C ASP A 252 -12.69 4.37 -28.73
N GLN A 253 -11.70 5.27 -28.71
CA GLN A 253 -10.38 4.96 -28.11
C GLN A 253 -10.41 4.98 -26.59
N GLY A 254 -11.56 5.26 -25.94
CA GLY A 254 -11.59 5.70 -24.55
C GLY A 254 -10.99 7.10 -24.40
N THR A 255 -10.79 7.54 -23.15
CA THR A 255 -9.84 8.62 -22.80
C THR A 255 -9.09 8.33 -21.51
N LEU A 256 -9.61 7.51 -20.59
CA LEU A 256 -8.91 7.16 -19.34
C LEU A 256 -7.59 6.44 -19.67
N GLU A 257 -6.48 7.15 -19.53
CA GLU A 257 -5.11 6.74 -19.84
C GLU A 257 -4.39 6.16 -18.61
N MET A 258 -4.69 6.68 -17.40
CA MET A 258 -3.96 6.40 -16.16
C MET A 258 -4.86 6.24 -14.92
N LEU A 259 -4.54 5.25 -14.09
CA LEU A 259 -5.00 5.10 -12.71
C LEU A 259 -3.79 5.18 -11.77
N LEU A 260 -3.74 6.17 -10.89
CA LEU A 260 -2.60 6.42 -10.00
C LEU A 260 -3.03 6.32 -8.53
N PHE A 261 -2.21 5.69 -7.69
CA PHE A 261 -2.50 5.53 -6.26
C PHE A 261 -1.36 6.11 -5.41
N GLU A 262 -1.70 6.90 -4.40
CA GLU A 262 -0.73 7.58 -3.52
C GLU A 262 -1.15 7.43 -2.05
N ALA A 263 -0.32 6.82 -1.21
CA ALA A 263 -0.56 6.80 0.22
C ALA A 263 -0.03 8.08 0.88
N VAL A 264 -0.93 8.89 1.42
CA VAL A 264 -0.63 10.12 2.15
C VAL A 264 -0.48 9.80 3.64
N LYS A 265 0.56 10.35 4.28
CA LYS A 265 0.64 10.35 5.75
C LYS A 265 -0.21 11.51 6.27
N LEU A 266 -1.40 11.21 6.78
CA LEU A 266 -2.20 12.18 7.53
C LEU A 266 -1.53 12.57 8.85
N HIS A 267 -1.93 13.71 9.42
CA HIS A 267 -1.45 14.11 10.74
C HIS A 267 -2.05 13.19 11.81
N ASP A 268 -1.23 12.77 12.79
CA ASP A 268 -1.60 11.78 13.81
C ASP A 268 -2.78 12.23 14.72
N SER A 269 -3.24 13.49 14.60
CA SER A 269 -4.45 14.00 15.27
C SER A 269 -5.76 13.76 14.48
N ILE A 270 -5.68 13.24 13.26
CA ILE A 270 -6.84 12.96 12.40
C ILE A 270 -7.26 11.52 12.66
N ASP A 271 -8.23 11.35 13.54
CA ASP A 271 -8.87 10.07 13.78
C ASP A 271 -9.78 9.72 12.58
N MET A 272 -9.52 8.56 11.98
CA MET A 272 -10.23 8.05 10.81
C MET A 272 -11.03 6.83 11.25
N PRO A 273 -12.37 6.82 11.13
CA PRO A 273 -13.19 5.73 11.66
C PRO A 273 -12.87 4.40 10.95
N ASP A 274 -12.79 3.29 11.69
CA ASP A 274 -12.47 1.97 11.13
C ASP A 274 -13.43 1.49 10.03
N SER A 275 -14.66 2.01 10.00
CA SER A 275 -15.72 1.67 9.05
C SER A 275 -16.08 2.87 8.18
N ILE A 276 -15.26 3.12 7.16
CA ILE A 276 -15.39 4.30 6.30
C ILE A 276 -16.47 4.04 5.24
N PRO A 277 -17.51 4.91 5.14
CA PRO A 277 -18.47 4.79 4.06
C PRO A 277 -17.77 4.91 2.69
N SER A 278 -18.27 4.16 1.71
CA SER A 278 -17.69 4.05 0.36
C SER A 278 -16.38 3.24 0.21
N SER A 279 -15.96 2.47 1.22
CA SER A 279 -14.94 1.41 1.03
C SER A 279 -15.49 0.16 0.34
N ASP A 280 -16.80 -0.09 0.44
CA ASP A 280 -17.49 -1.18 -0.27
C ASP A 280 -17.53 -0.93 -1.78
N LEU A 281 -17.25 -1.97 -2.57
CA LEU A 281 -17.41 -1.89 -4.02
C LEU A 281 -18.89 -1.68 -4.37
N PRO A 282 -19.21 -0.97 -5.47
CA PRO A 282 -20.59 -0.95 -5.97
C PRO A 282 -21.03 -2.38 -6.28
N PRO A 283 -22.33 -2.72 -6.21
CA PRO A 283 -22.80 -4.04 -6.63
C PRO A 283 -22.21 -4.41 -7.99
N ALA A 284 -21.64 -5.61 -8.10
CA ALA A 284 -21.09 -6.07 -9.37
C ALA A 284 -22.21 -6.04 -10.42
N PRO A 285 -21.95 -5.58 -11.66
CA PRO A 285 -23.00 -5.43 -12.67
C PRO A 285 -23.71 -6.77 -12.90
N THR A 286 -24.99 -6.86 -12.50
CA THR A 286 -25.77 -8.06 -12.76
C THR A 286 -25.98 -8.23 -14.26
N ALA A 287 -25.91 -9.48 -14.72
CA ALA A 287 -25.99 -9.78 -16.15
C ALA A 287 -27.41 -9.45 -16.70
N PRO A 288 -27.52 -8.92 -17.94
CA PRO A 288 -26.47 -8.69 -18.93
C PRO A 288 -26.13 -7.20 -19.06
N THR A 289 -25.55 -6.59 -18.03
CA THR A 289 -24.92 -5.26 -18.20
C THR A 289 -23.75 -5.38 -19.18
N ALA A 290 -23.59 -4.41 -20.09
CA ALA A 290 -22.52 -4.43 -21.08
C ALA A 290 -21.12 -4.31 -20.41
N PRO A 291 -20.07 -4.99 -20.91
CA PRO A 291 -18.73 -4.89 -20.36
C PRO A 291 -18.18 -3.46 -20.33
N ILE A 292 -17.33 -3.17 -19.34
CA ILE A 292 -16.71 -1.85 -19.16
C ILE A 292 -15.41 -1.82 -19.97
N HIS A 293 -15.46 -1.22 -21.16
CA HIS A 293 -14.30 -1.10 -22.03
C HIS A 293 -13.46 0.14 -21.69
N LEU A 294 -12.18 -0.08 -21.37
CA LEU A 294 -11.19 0.97 -21.07
C LEU A 294 -9.97 0.85 -22.02
N PRO A 295 -10.14 1.02 -23.35
CA PRO A 295 -9.08 0.78 -24.33
C PRO A 295 -7.97 1.86 -24.35
N ALA A 296 -8.15 2.99 -23.66
CA ALA A 296 -7.09 3.99 -23.45
C ALA A 296 -6.18 3.67 -22.26
N LEU A 297 -6.60 2.81 -21.32
CA LEU A 297 -5.91 2.64 -20.05
C LEU A 297 -4.59 1.93 -20.27
N THR A 298 -3.48 2.66 -20.12
CA THR A 298 -2.11 2.14 -20.33
C THR A 298 -1.35 1.93 -19.05
N THR A 299 -1.64 2.73 -18.01
CA THR A 299 -0.85 2.78 -16.77
C THR A 299 -1.75 2.62 -15.56
N ILE A 300 -1.40 1.66 -14.70
CA ILE A 300 -1.94 1.49 -13.36
C ILE A 300 -0.74 1.53 -12.42
N ASP A 301 -0.59 2.63 -11.67
CA ASP A 301 0.60 2.85 -10.85
C ASP A 301 0.29 2.82 -9.34
N SER A 302 1.15 2.12 -8.61
CA SER A 302 1.16 1.97 -7.16
C SER A 302 -0.14 1.42 -6.54
N ILE A 303 -0.94 0.65 -7.29
CA ILE A 303 -2.22 0.11 -6.81
C ILE A 303 -2.00 -0.76 -5.56
N PRO A 304 -2.66 -0.47 -4.43
CA PRO A 304 -2.55 -1.31 -3.25
C PRO A 304 -3.05 -2.72 -3.52
N SER A 305 -2.26 -3.72 -3.12
CA SER A 305 -2.68 -5.12 -3.00
C SER A 305 -3.98 -5.21 -2.21
N ASP A 306 -3.91 -4.73 -0.98
CA ASP A 306 -4.93 -4.79 0.04
C ASP A 306 -6.21 -4.12 -0.47
N HIS A 307 -7.21 -4.94 -0.75
CA HIS A 307 -8.57 -4.57 -1.18
C HIS A 307 -8.72 -3.83 -2.52
N CYS A 308 -7.77 -3.01 -2.97
CA CYS A 308 -7.85 -2.26 -4.22
C CYS A 308 -7.55 -3.11 -5.45
N LEU A 309 -6.61 -4.06 -5.37
CA LEU A 309 -6.29 -4.94 -6.49
C LEU A 309 -7.49 -5.81 -6.93
N TRP A 310 -8.31 -6.21 -5.96
CA TRP A 310 -9.59 -6.90 -6.14
C TRP A 310 -10.69 -6.10 -6.84
N ALA A 311 -10.51 -4.78 -7.03
CA ALA A 311 -11.55 -3.90 -7.53
C ALA A 311 -12.12 -4.27 -8.92
N ARG A 312 -11.43 -5.07 -9.73
CA ARG A 312 -11.89 -5.53 -11.05
C ARG A 312 -12.58 -6.91 -11.02
N VAL A 313 -12.40 -7.69 -9.96
CA VAL A 313 -12.87 -9.09 -9.89
C VAL A 313 -14.39 -9.16 -10.03
N GLY A 314 -14.86 -9.95 -11.01
CA GLY A 314 -16.30 -10.10 -11.31
C GLY A 314 -16.96 -8.93 -12.07
N ARG A 315 -16.23 -7.85 -12.41
CA ARG A 315 -16.83 -6.62 -12.98
C ARG A 315 -16.77 -6.50 -14.51
N GLN A 316 -16.16 -7.45 -15.20
CA GLN A 316 -16.04 -7.47 -16.68
C GLN A 316 -15.43 -6.18 -17.27
N TRP A 317 -14.40 -5.63 -16.61
CA TRP A 317 -13.60 -4.56 -17.19
C TRP A 317 -12.64 -5.14 -18.22
N HIS A 318 -12.50 -4.47 -19.36
CA HIS A 318 -11.56 -4.82 -20.42
C HIS A 318 -10.52 -3.72 -20.63
N THR A 319 -9.24 -4.03 -20.39
CA THR A 319 -8.13 -3.06 -20.35
C THR A 319 -6.99 -3.45 -21.32
N PRO A 320 -7.25 -3.64 -22.62
CA PRO A 320 -6.30 -4.29 -23.54
C PRO A 320 -4.99 -3.52 -23.77
N ALA A 321 -4.96 -2.23 -23.46
CA ALA A 321 -3.81 -1.35 -23.67
C ALA A 321 -2.87 -1.22 -22.46
N VAL A 322 -3.13 -1.91 -21.34
CA VAL A 322 -2.31 -1.80 -20.12
C VAL A 322 -0.90 -2.33 -20.39
N LYS A 323 0.07 -1.43 -20.25
CA LYS A 323 1.51 -1.64 -20.46
C LYS A 323 2.30 -1.59 -19.15
N THR A 324 1.82 -0.82 -18.18
CA THR A 324 2.46 -0.63 -16.88
C THR A 324 1.49 -1.01 -15.78
N LEU A 325 1.89 -1.99 -14.96
CA LEU A 325 1.22 -2.35 -13.72
C LEU A 325 2.23 -2.33 -12.57
N THR A 326 2.11 -1.33 -11.70
CA THR A 326 2.83 -1.27 -10.43
C THR A 326 1.86 -1.60 -9.31
N ILE A 327 2.08 -2.73 -8.63
CA ILE A 327 1.34 -3.14 -7.42
C ILE A 327 2.18 -2.71 -6.21
N ARG A 328 1.52 -2.26 -5.14
CA ARG A 328 2.14 -1.86 -3.89
C ARG A 328 1.66 -2.73 -2.74
N GLY A 329 2.59 -3.17 -1.90
CA GLY A 329 2.34 -4.12 -0.82
C GLY A 329 2.77 -5.53 -1.18
N GLY A 330 2.39 -6.48 -0.34
CA GLY A 330 2.51 -7.90 -0.64
C GLY A 330 1.64 -8.34 -1.80
N ILE A 331 1.85 -9.54 -2.30
CA ILE A 331 0.80 -10.25 -3.04
C ILE A 331 0.63 -11.57 -2.32
N GLY A 332 -0.37 -11.66 -1.43
CA GLY A 332 -0.72 -12.93 -0.82
C GLY A 332 -1.51 -13.81 -1.80
N GLU A 333 -1.73 -15.08 -1.42
CA GLU A 333 -2.56 -16.03 -2.18
C GLU A 333 -3.94 -15.45 -2.54
N GLU A 334 -4.51 -14.63 -1.65
CA GLU A 334 -5.76 -13.91 -1.88
C GLU A 334 -5.61 -12.90 -3.04
N ASP A 335 -4.60 -12.03 -3.00
CA ASP A 335 -4.40 -10.94 -3.97
C ASP A 335 -4.07 -11.43 -5.40
N VAL A 336 -3.60 -12.67 -5.54
CA VAL A 336 -3.33 -13.30 -6.84
C VAL A 336 -4.53 -13.18 -7.77
N GLU A 337 -5.77 -13.37 -7.30
CA GLU A 337 -6.95 -13.29 -8.17
C GLU A 337 -7.27 -11.86 -8.61
N GLY A 338 -7.08 -10.87 -7.72
CA GLY A 338 -7.10 -9.45 -8.08
C GLY A 338 -6.08 -9.15 -9.17
N ALA A 339 -4.83 -9.58 -8.98
CA ALA A 339 -3.73 -9.37 -9.91
C ALA A 339 -3.97 -10.03 -11.27
N ARG A 340 -4.46 -11.28 -11.29
CA ARG A 340 -4.90 -11.98 -12.51
C ARG A 340 -5.96 -11.20 -13.25
N SER A 341 -6.97 -10.67 -12.55
CA SER A 341 -8.06 -9.93 -13.18
C SER A 341 -7.54 -8.70 -13.93
N TRP A 342 -6.47 -8.06 -13.45
CA TRP A 342 -5.82 -6.95 -14.15
C TRP A 342 -5.05 -7.38 -15.40
N LEU A 343 -4.38 -8.53 -15.37
CA LEU A 343 -3.58 -9.04 -16.49
C LEU A 343 -4.38 -9.79 -17.56
N ALA A 344 -5.58 -10.30 -17.26
CA ALA A 344 -6.31 -11.25 -18.11
C ALA A 344 -6.53 -10.81 -19.57
N ASP A 345 -6.67 -9.50 -19.82
CA ASP A 345 -6.88 -8.93 -21.16
C ASP A 345 -5.65 -8.20 -21.74
N CYS A 346 -4.51 -8.19 -21.02
CA CYS A 346 -3.32 -7.43 -21.42
C CYS A 346 -2.54 -8.15 -22.52
N ALA A 347 -2.38 -7.50 -23.68
CA ALA A 347 -1.62 -8.07 -24.80
C ALA A 347 -0.11 -7.79 -24.73
N ASP A 348 0.27 -6.58 -24.28
CA ASP A 348 1.63 -6.04 -24.40
C ASP A 348 2.12 -5.40 -23.08
N ILE A 349 2.11 -6.16 -21.97
CA ILE A 349 2.65 -5.66 -20.70
C ILE A 349 4.18 -5.45 -20.81
N GLU A 350 4.63 -4.22 -20.57
CA GLU A 350 6.04 -3.78 -20.72
C GLU A 350 6.74 -3.64 -19.36
N VAL A 351 6.00 -3.22 -18.32
CA VAL A 351 6.48 -2.96 -16.97
C VAL A 351 5.58 -3.65 -15.95
N LEU A 352 6.17 -4.50 -15.12
CA LEU A 352 5.55 -5.12 -13.95
C LEU A 352 6.42 -4.84 -12.72
N HIS A 353 5.89 -4.07 -11.77
CA HIS A 353 6.61 -3.69 -10.55
C HIS A 353 5.79 -4.10 -9.33
N LEU A 354 6.37 -4.95 -8.50
CA LEU A 354 5.76 -5.52 -7.31
C LEU A 354 6.43 -4.89 -6.09
N SER A 355 5.96 -3.71 -5.68
CA SER A 355 6.59 -2.95 -4.60
C SER A 355 6.29 -3.58 -3.23
N SER A 356 7.03 -4.66 -2.94
CA SER A 356 7.01 -5.41 -1.68
C SER A 356 7.15 -4.46 -0.48
N CYS A 357 6.24 -4.59 0.49
CA CYS A 357 6.42 -3.95 1.78
C CYS A 357 7.38 -4.81 2.64
N VAL A 358 7.95 -4.20 3.69
CA VAL A 358 8.99 -4.84 4.53
C VAL A 358 8.49 -6.06 5.32
N ILE A 359 7.19 -6.38 5.29
CA ILE A 359 6.59 -7.40 6.15
C ILE A 359 6.07 -8.63 5.38
N ASP A 360 5.42 -8.46 4.22
CA ASP A 360 4.65 -9.54 3.56
C ASP A 360 4.87 -9.64 2.04
N GLY A 361 6.11 -9.67 1.56
CA GLY A 361 6.40 -9.70 0.11
C GLY A 361 5.87 -10.93 -0.62
N GLY A 362 5.19 -10.72 -1.75
CA GLY A 362 4.54 -11.79 -2.53
C GLY A 362 5.53 -12.79 -3.13
N ASP A 363 5.23 -14.09 -3.01
CA ASP A 363 6.14 -15.18 -3.38
C ASP A 363 6.39 -15.22 -4.89
N ALA A 364 7.54 -15.78 -5.29
CA ALA A 364 7.74 -16.27 -6.65
C ALA A 364 6.59 -17.20 -7.09
N ASP A 365 6.00 -17.99 -6.17
CA ASP A 365 4.82 -18.81 -6.49
C ASP A 365 3.54 -17.99 -6.72
N ASP A 366 3.32 -16.93 -5.94
CA ASP A 366 2.19 -15.99 -6.11
C ASP A 366 2.33 -15.23 -7.43
N VAL A 367 3.53 -14.74 -7.74
CA VAL A 367 3.85 -14.09 -9.03
C VAL A 367 3.67 -15.07 -10.19
N ALA A 368 4.12 -16.32 -10.05
CA ALA A 368 3.87 -17.36 -11.04
C ALA A 368 2.37 -17.68 -11.16
N GLY A 369 1.63 -17.68 -10.05
CA GLY A 369 0.18 -17.87 -9.96
C GLY A 369 -0.60 -16.74 -10.63
N MET A 370 -0.16 -15.49 -10.48
CA MET A 370 -0.69 -14.30 -11.13
C MET A 370 -0.46 -14.37 -12.64
N LEU A 371 0.81 -14.55 -13.06
CA LEU A 371 1.16 -14.61 -14.48
C LEU A 371 0.52 -15.81 -15.19
N SER A 372 0.15 -16.87 -14.46
CA SER A 372 -0.46 -18.08 -15.02
C SER A 372 -1.78 -17.84 -15.78
N VAL A 373 -2.49 -16.73 -15.54
CA VAL A 373 -3.71 -16.37 -16.30
C VAL A 373 -3.43 -16.06 -17.77
N LEU A 374 -2.24 -15.55 -18.07
CA LEU A 374 -1.84 -15.20 -19.44
C LEU A 374 -1.60 -16.47 -20.27
N PRO A 375 -1.96 -16.50 -21.57
CA PRO A 375 -1.70 -17.62 -22.46
C PRO A 375 -0.22 -18.06 -22.46
N ALA A 376 0.02 -19.37 -22.41
CA ALA A 376 1.35 -19.96 -22.63
C ALA A 376 1.69 -20.05 -24.13
N ASP A 377 1.50 -18.94 -24.85
CA ASP A 377 1.61 -18.83 -26.30
C ASP A 377 2.99 -18.34 -26.78
N GLY A 378 3.94 -18.14 -25.85
CA GLY A 378 5.26 -17.57 -26.11
C GLY A 378 5.26 -16.09 -26.50
N LYS A 379 4.14 -15.36 -26.33
CA LYS A 379 4.01 -13.94 -26.76
C LYS A 379 3.44 -13.02 -25.69
N SER A 380 2.58 -13.52 -24.81
CA SER A 380 1.83 -12.72 -23.82
C SER A 380 2.68 -11.87 -22.87
N LEU A 381 3.97 -12.21 -22.68
CA LEU A 381 4.96 -11.42 -21.95
C LEU A 381 6.18 -11.04 -22.81
N ALA A 382 6.15 -11.25 -24.13
CA ALA A 382 7.26 -10.92 -25.03
C ALA A 382 7.54 -9.40 -25.11
N ALA A 383 6.56 -8.56 -24.71
CA ALA A 383 6.73 -7.12 -24.53
C ALA A 383 7.48 -6.74 -23.23
N LEU A 384 7.51 -7.61 -22.21
CA LEU A 384 8.00 -7.28 -20.87
C LEU A 384 9.50 -6.91 -20.88
N ARG A 385 9.83 -5.73 -20.33
CA ARG A 385 11.20 -5.18 -20.24
C ARG A 385 11.62 -4.89 -18.80
N THR A 386 10.69 -4.59 -17.92
CA THR A 386 10.98 -4.27 -16.52
C THR A 386 10.19 -5.19 -15.61
N LEU A 387 10.89 -5.93 -14.74
CA LEU A 387 10.32 -6.74 -13.68
C LEU A 387 11.01 -6.37 -12.37
N ARG A 388 10.27 -5.85 -11.39
CA ARG A 388 10.85 -5.37 -10.12
C ARG A 388 10.12 -5.90 -8.90
N GLY A 389 10.87 -6.09 -7.81
CA GLY A 389 10.38 -6.48 -6.49
C GLY A 389 9.86 -7.91 -6.38
N VAL A 390 10.44 -8.85 -7.14
CA VAL A 390 10.17 -10.28 -6.95
C VAL A 390 10.82 -10.76 -5.66
N ASP A 391 10.03 -11.10 -4.64
CA ASP A 391 10.53 -11.56 -3.35
C ASP A 391 10.85 -13.06 -3.38
N VAL A 392 12.09 -13.42 -3.02
CA VAL A 392 12.57 -14.80 -2.90
C VAL A 392 13.08 -15.12 -1.49
N GLU A 393 12.83 -14.24 -0.52
CA GLU A 393 13.49 -14.29 0.79
C GLU A 393 12.77 -15.18 1.82
N MET A 394 11.44 -15.09 1.92
CA MET A 394 10.71 -15.55 3.10
C MET A 394 11.07 -16.96 3.56
N TYR A 395 11.21 -17.09 4.88
CA TYR A 395 11.58 -18.30 5.60
C TYR A 395 10.72 -19.49 5.15
N ASP A 396 11.38 -20.61 4.81
CA ASP A 396 10.82 -21.87 4.32
C ASP A 396 10.26 -21.89 2.86
N ARG A 397 10.52 -20.88 2.03
CA ARG A 397 10.12 -20.88 0.60
C ARG A 397 10.86 -21.94 -0.26
N ASP A 398 10.09 -22.80 -0.92
CA ASP A 398 10.60 -23.87 -1.79
C ASP A 398 11.33 -23.31 -3.04
N PRO A 399 12.60 -23.69 -3.32
CA PRO A 399 13.28 -23.34 -4.57
C PRO A 399 12.50 -23.70 -5.84
N ALA A 400 11.60 -24.69 -5.78
CA ALA A 400 10.69 -25.04 -6.86
C ALA A 400 9.73 -23.90 -7.25
N ALA A 401 9.35 -23.00 -6.34
CA ALA A 401 8.55 -21.80 -6.66
C ALA A 401 9.29 -20.86 -7.62
N ILE A 402 10.60 -20.70 -7.42
CA ILE A 402 11.47 -19.86 -8.25
C ILE A 402 11.66 -20.48 -9.65
N ASP A 403 11.83 -21.81 -9.71
CA ASP A 403 11.84 -22.53 -10.99
C ASP A 403 10.48 -22.52 -11.69
N ARG A 404 9.36 -22.58 -10.96
CA ARG A 404 8.01 -22.43 -11.51
C ARG A 404 7.80 -21.04 -12.08
N LEU A 405 8.25 -19.98 -11.40
CA LEU A 405 8.25 -18.61 -11.94
C LEU A 405 9.06 -18.52 -13.24
N ARG A 406 10.29 -19.07 -13.24
CA ARG A 406 11.13 -19.16 -14.45
C ARG A 406 10.39 -19.81 -15.62
N GLU A 407 9.72 -20.94 -15.38
CA GLU A 407 8.98 -21.68 -16.40
C GLU A 407 7.74 -20.94 -16.89
N VAL A 408 6.96 -20.35 -15.98
CA VAL A 408 5.79 -19.52 -16.30
C VAL A 408 6.17 -18.33 -17.17
N MET A 409 7.29 -17.65 -16.86
CA MET A 409 7.80 -16.52 -17.63
C MET A 409 8.31 -16.92 -19.02
N VAL A 410 9.13 -17.98 -19.10
CA VAL A 410 9.67 -18.47 -20.37
C VAL A 410 8.55 -18.96 -21.30
N ALA A 411 7.57 -19.69 -20.78
CA ALA A 411 6.40 -20.16 -21.55
C ALA A 411 5.53 -19.02 -22.12
N ARG A 412 5.66 -17.80 -21.59
CA ARG A 412 4.96 -16.58 -22.04
C ARG A 412 5.81 -15.68 -22.93
N GLY A 413 7.02 -16.10 -23.28
CA GLY A 413 7.89 -15.39 -24.21
C GLY A 413 8.98 -14.53 -23.57
N VAL A 414 9.14 -14.56 -22.24
CA VAL A 414 10.27 -13.88 -21.58
C VAL A 414 11.51 -14.74 -21.73
N SER A 415 12.40 -14.34 -22.65
CA SER A 415 13.70 -15.00 -22.86
C SER A 415 14.77 -13.94 -23.05
N ARG A 416 15.58 -13.71 -22.01
CA ARG A 416 16.65 -12.70 -21.94
C ARG A 416 16.23 -11.29 -22.38
N SER A 417 14.97 -10.94 -22.16
CA SER A 417 14.34 -9.70 -22.61
C SER A 417 14.20 -8.63 -21.52
N ILE A 418 14.32 -9.02 -20.25
CA ILE A 418 14.19 -8.10 -19.10
C ILE A 418 15.45 -7.23 -19.00
N ARG A 419 15.29 -5.92 -19.26
CA ARG A 419 16.36 -4.90 -19.23
C ARG A 419 16.56 -4.27 -17.85
N GLU A 420 15.57 -4.41 -16.98
CA GLU A 420 15.59 -3.97 -15.59
C GLU A 420 14.95 -5.07 -14.75
N LEU A 421 15.77 -5.73 -13.92
CA LEU A 421 15.36 -6.81 -13.05
C LEU A 421 15.72 -6.43 -11.62
N GLU A 422 14.75 -6.42 -10.71
CA GLU A 422 14.98 -6.26 -9.27
C GLU A 422 14.34 -7.44 -8.53
N ILE A 423 15.17 -8.23 -7.86
CA ILE A 423 14.82 -9.36 -7.02
C ILE A 423 15.07 -8.93 -5.57
N ASP A 424 14.05 -9.02 -4.72
CA ASP A 424 14.19 -8.80 -3.28
C ASP A 424 14.60 -10.11 -2.61
N MET A 425 15.76 -10.08 -1.96
CA MET A 425 16.37 -11.23 -1.30
C MET A 425 17.11 -10.70 -0.07
N ARG A 426 16.38 -10.20 0.93
CA ARG A 426 16.95 -9.42 2.04
C ARG A 426 17.83 -10.24 2.97
N SER A 427 17.87 -11.57 2.85
CA SER A 427 18.76 -12.45 3.60
C SER A 427 19.19 -13.68 2.80
N MET A 428 20.50 -13.91 2.77
CA MET A 428 21.13 -15.10 2.21
C MET A 428 21.88 -15.88 3.30
N GLY A 429 21.22 -16.90 3.86
CA GLY A 429 21.84 -17.84 4.79
C GLY A 429 22.82 -18.79 4.11
N SER A 430 23.60 -19.54 4.90
CA SER A 430 24.52 -20.57 4.38
C SER A 430 23.95 -21.98 4.33
N THR A 431 22.65 -22.21 4.56
CA THR A 431 22.09 -23.57 4.64
C THR A 431 22.12 -24.28 3.26
N PRO A 432 22.00 -25.64 3.20
CA PRO A 432 21.88 -26.33 1.91
C PRO A 432 20.72 -25.81 1.06
N HIS A 433 19.61 -25.47 1.71
CA HIS A 433 18.42 -24.90 1.10
C HIS A 433 18.67 -23.48 0.55
N ASP A 434 19.40 -22.62 1.27
CA ASP A 434 19.82 -21.32 0.74
C ASP A 434 20.67 -21.46 -0.53
N VAL A 435 21.59 -22.43 -0.56
CA VAL A 435 22.43 -22.68 -1.74
C VAL A 435 21.58 -23.14 -2.92
N GLU A 436 20.59 -24.00 -2.71
CA GLU A 436 19.64 -24.45 -3.74
C GLU A 436 18.73 -23.31 -4.25
N ARG A 437 18.28 -22.45 -3.33
CA ARG A 437 17.55 -21.21 -3.63
C ARG A 437 18.40 -20.27 -4.50
N CYS A 438 19.67 -20.03 -4.14
CA CYS A 438 20.62 -19.27 -4.96
C CYS A 438 20.82 -19.86 -6.36
N GLN A 439 20.84 -21.20 -6.49
CA GLN A 439 20.91 -21.85 -7.81
C GLN A 439 19.66 -21.59 -8.65
N SER A 440 18.49 -21.63 -8.02
CA SER A 440 17.19 -21.38 -8.67
C SER A 440 17.04 -19.92 -9.10
N VAL A 441 17.46 -18.97 -8.26
CA VAL A 441 17.56 -17.54 -8.62
C VAL A 441 18.54 -17.32 -9.78
N ALA A 442 19.71 -17.97 -9.77
CA ALA A 442 20.66 -17.88 -10.87
C ALA A 442 20.09 -18.45 -12.19
N ARG A 443 19.32 -19.54 -12.15
CA ARG A 443 18.59 -20.09 -13.31
C ARG A 443 17.51 -19.14 -13.82
N LEU A 444 16.75 -18.52 -12.92
CA LEU A 444 15.74 -17.51 -13.27
C LEU A 444 16.40 -16.34 -14.02
N ILE A 445 17.47 -15.77 -13.47
CA ILE A 445 18.20 -14.64 -14.07
C ILE A 445 18.74 -14.99 -15.46
N ASP A 446 19.43 -16.13 -15.65
CA ASP A 446 19.97 -16.49 -16.97
C ASP A 446 18.87 -16.71 -18.03
N ALA A 447 17.69 -17.18 -17.62
CA ALA A 447 16.56 -17.38 -18.50
C ALA A 447 15.89 -16.05 -18.92
N ILE A 448 15.63 -15.14 -17.99
CA ILE A 448 14.79 -13.95 -18.25
C ILE A 448 15.58 -12.65 -18.48
N ALA A 449 16.75 -12.50 -17.87
CA ALA A 449 17.46 -11.23 -17.82
C ALA A 449 18.29 -10.98 -19.09
N HIS A 450 18.19 -9.76 -19.61
CA HIS A 450 19.11 -9.27 -20.62
C HIS A 450 20.50 -9.07 -19.99
N PRO A 451 21.62 -9.35 -20.69
CA PRO A 451 22.96 -9.23 -20.11
C PRO A 451 23.29 -7.86 -19.49
N GLU A 452 22.74 -6.77 -20.03
CA GLU A 452 22.91 -5.42 -19.47
C GLU A 452 22.16 -5.21 -18.13
N ALA A 453 21.05 -5.92 -17.88
CA ALA A 453 20.39 -5.92 -16.58
C ALA A 453 21.28 -6.59 -15.53
N VAL A 454 21.87 -7.73 -15.87
CA VAL A 454 22.82 -8.45 -15.00
C VAL A 454 24.03 -7.58 -14.64
N LYS A 455 24.57 -6.81 -15.60
CA LYS A 455 25.68 -5.86 -15.35
C LYS A 455 25.31 -4.69 -14.44
N LYS A 456 24.10 -4.12 -14.57
CA LYS A 456 23.57 -3.13 -13.61
C LYS A 456 23.41 -3.75 -12.21
N GLY A 457 23.18 -5.06 -12.17
CA GLY A 457 22.91 -5.86 -10.97
C GLY A 457 21.42 -5.94 -10.71
N VAL A 458 21.02 -7.08 -10.12
CA VAL A 458 19.63 -7.56 -10.16
C VAL A 458 18.93 -7.54 -8.79
N PHE A 459 19.58 -7.03 -7.76
CA PHE A 459 19.05 -7.02 -6.39
C PHE A 459 18.42 -5.68 -6.05
N THR A 460 17.25 -5.73 -5.42
CA THR A 460 16.63 -4.58 -4.76
C THR A 460 17.61 -4.00 -3.74
N LEU A 461 17.74 -2.67 -3.73
CA LEU A 461 18.57 -1.95 -2.76
C LEU A 461 17.70 -1.31 -1.69
N CYS A 462 18.12 -1.43 -0.44
CA CYS A 462 17.63 -0.66 0.69
C CYS A 462 17.90 0.84 0.49
N HIS A 463 17.26 1.69 1.30
CA HIS A 463 17.45 3.15 1.23
C HIS A 463 18.89 3.63 1.50
N ASP A 464 19.72 2.79 2.14
CA ASP A 464 21.16 3.00 2.35
C ASP A 464 22.03 2.64 1.12
N GLY A 465 21.43 2.07 0.07
CA GLY A 465 22.12 1.62 -1.15
C GLY A 465 22.70 0.20 -1.07
N THR A 466 22.45 -0.54 0.02
CA THR A 466 22.92 -1.92 0.23
C THR A 466 21.81 -2.95 -0.09
N CYS A 467 22.13 -4.24 -0.21
CA CYS A 467 21.14 -5.31 -0.34
C CYS A 467 21.19 -6.29 0.85
N GLY A 468 20.37 -6.05 1.87
CA GLY A 468 20.08 -7.03 2.91
C GLY A 468 21.29 -7.59 3.67
N GLU A 469 21.17 -8.86 4.05
CA GLU A 469 22.07 -9.61 4.94
C GLU A 469 22.64 -10.86 4.23
N ILE A 470 23.92 -11.19 4.46
CA ILE A 470 24.55 -12.39 3.91
C ILE A 470 25.39 -13.13 4.96
N ASP A 471 25.22 -14.44 5.05
CA ASP A 471 26.04 -15.35 5.85
C ASP A 471 27.43 -15.53 5.24
N GLU A 472 28.48 -15.28 6.02
CA GLU A 472 29.86 -15.42 5.56
C GLU A 472 30.19 -16.81 5.02
N ALA A 473 29.61 -17.87 5.60
CA ALA A 473 29.91 -19.24 5.25
C ALA A 473 29.35 -19.61 3.87
N LEU A 474 28.38 -18.83 3.36
CA LEU A 474 27.84 -19.01 2.02
C LEU A 474 28.91 -18.77 0.94
N LEU A 475 29.87 -17.85 1.16
CA LEU A 475 30.98 -17.65 0.22
C LEU A 475 31.86 -18.90 0.10
N SER A 476 32.30 -19.46 1.24
CA SER A 476 33.07 -20.73 1.28
C SER A 476 32.31 -21.86 0.60
N ARG A 477 31.04 -22.05 0.95
CA ARG A 477 30.19 -23.13 0.43
C ARG A 477 29.88 -22.99 -1.05
N SER A 478 29.74 -21.76 -1.56
CA SER A 478 29.46 -21.51 -2.98
C SER A 478 30.59 -21.95 -3.92
N SER A 479 31.84 -22.01 -3.43
CA SER A 479 33.05 -22.25 -4.23
C SER A 479 33.06 -23.54 -5.08
N THR A 480 32.25 -24.53 -4.71
CA THR A 480 32.08 -25.81 -5.43
C THR A 480 30.81 -25.87 -6.29
N GLY A 481 29.91 -24.88 -6.18
CA GLY A 481 28.64 -24.82 -6.91
C GLY A 481 28.75 -24.27 -8.35
N PRO A 482 27.64 -24.19 -9.09
CA PRO A 482 27.62 -23.66 -10.46
C PRO A 482 28.16 -22.23 -10.57
N ALA A 483 28.89 -21.92 -11.64
CA ALA A 483 29.55 -20.62 -11.81
C ALA A 483 28.58 -19.42 -11.77
N ALA A 484 27.35 -19.57 -12.29
CA ALA A 484 26.32 -18.53 -12.22
C ALA A 484 25.88 -18.26 -10.77
N THR A 485 25.73 -19.31 -9.96
CA THR A 485 25.41 -19.21 -8.52
C THR A 485 26.55 -18.58 -7.72
N GLN A 486 27.80 -18.96 -8.02
CA GLN A 486 28.97 -18.31 -7.43
C GLN A 486 29.00 -16.81 -7.73
N GLN A 487 28.70 -16.44 -8.98
CA GLN A 487 28.69 -15.03 -9.38
C GLN A 487 27.56 -14.26 -8.68
N LEU A 488 26.36 -14.84 -8.62
CA LEU A 488 25.21 -14.29 -7.88
C LEU A 488 25.58 -13.98 -6.42
N ILE A 489 26.16 -14.97 -5.72
CA ILE A 489 26.53 -14.84 -4.31
C ILE A 489 27.63 -13.80 -4.10
N ARG A 490 28.64 -13.74 -4.98
CA ARG A 490 29.68 -12.70 -4.92
C ARG A 490 29.14 -11.29 -5.18
N ASP A 491 28.21 -11.14 -6.12
CA ASP A 491 27.68 -9.83 -6.48
C ASP A 491 26.68 -9.30 -5.44
N PHE A 492 26.01 -10.20 -4.72
CA PHE A 492 25.27 -9.86 -3.50
C PHE A 492 26.22 -9.50 -2.35
N ALA A 493 27.25 -10.32 -2.07
CA ALA A 493 28.23 -10.06 -1.01
C ALA A 493 28.86 -8.65 -1.13
N LYS A 494 29.18 -8.21 -2.34
CA LYS A 494 29.69 -6.86 -2.62
C LYS A 494 28.73 -5.72 -2.23
N ARG A 495 27.43 -5.99 -2.22
CA ARG A 495 26.35 -5.01 -2.00
C ARG A 495 25.66 -5.17 -0.65
N ALA A 496 25.86 -6.27 0.06
CA ALA A 496 25.20 -6.54 1.34
C ALA A 496 25.57 -5.51 2.42
N GLY A 497 24.56 -5.06 3.16
CA GLY A 497 24.72 -4.07 4.24
C GLY A 497 25.04 -4.73 5.57
N THR A 498 24.55 -5.95 5.78
CA THR A 498 24.83 -6.79 6.94
C THR A 498 25.58 -8.06 6.53
N VAL A 499 26.63 -8.43 7.27
CA VAL A 499 27.22 -9.78 7.21
C VAL A 499 26.80 -10.54 8.45
N MET A 500 26.26 -11.74 8.28
CA MET A 500 25.91 -12.66 9.36
C MET A 500 27.05 -13.64 9.64
N TYR A 501 27.33 -13.85 10.92
CA TYR A 501 28.34 -14.79 11.40
C TYR A 501 27.65 -15.94 12.16
N LEU A 502 27.68 -17.15 11.61
CA LEU A 502 27.28 -18.36 12.33
C LEU A 502 28.45 -18.88 13.15
N VAL A 503 28.37 -18.73 14.47
CA VAL A 503 29.28 -19.40 15.42
C VAL A 503 28.86 -20.87 15.55
N ASP A 504 29.19 -21.67 14.54
CA ASP A 504 29.03 -23.13 14.54
C ASP A 504 30.41 -23.77 14.33
N ASP A 505 30.82 -24.66 15.26
CA ASP A 505 32.23 -25.05 15.49
C ASP A 505 32.93 -25.74 14.30
N ASP A 506 32.17 -26.27 13.33
CA ASP A 506 32.67 -27.19 12.30
C ASP A 506 32.99 -26.52 10.94
N ALA A 507 32.65 -25.24 10.74
CA ALA A 507 32.89 -24.54 9.48
C ALA A 507 34.29 -23.91 9.44
N VAL A 508 35.11 -24.30 8.46
CA VAL A 508 36.38 -23.59 8.17
C VAL A 508 36.04 -22.17 7.69
N PRO A 509 36.46 -21.11 8.41
CA PRO A 509 36.13 -19.74 8.03
C PRO A 509 36.64 -19.42 6.63
N ALA A 510 35.85 -18.66 5.87
CA ALA A 510 36.34 -18.08 4.63
C ALA A 510 37.54 -17.17 4.94
N THR A 511 38.54 -17.09 4.05
CA THR A 511 39.50 -15.99 4.10
C THR A 511 38.78 -14.70 3.67
N ILE A 512 38.15 -14.03 4.63
CA ILE A 512 37.47 -12.76 4.41
C ILE A 512 38.53 -11.68 4.23
N THR A 513 38.28 -10.81 3.26
CA THR A 513 39.07 -9.60 3.01
C THR A 513 38.10 -8.43 2.92
N ASP A 514 38.58 -7.20 3.10
CA ASP A 514 37.81 -5.96 2.90
C ASP A 514 37.08 -5.92 1.54
N ALA A 515 37.63 -6.62 0.53
CA ALA A 515 37.06 -6.72 -0.82
C ALA A 515 35.90 -7.73 -0.95
N SER A 516 35.64 -8.57 0.06
CA SER A 516 34.53 -9.53 0.07
C SER A 516 33.18 -8.85 0.32
N PHE A 517 33.15 -7.86 1.22
CA PHE A 517 31.93 -7.15 1.65
C PHE A 517 32.09 -5.62 1.68
N PRO A 518 32.53 -4.96 0.59
CA PRO A 518 32.84 -3.51 0.58
C PRO A 518 31.66 -2.58 0.92
N ALA A 519 30.41 -3.02 0.82
CA ALA A 519 29.23 -2.25 1.22
C ALA A 519 28.80 -2.48 2.69
N ALA A 520 29.37 -3.46 3.40
CA ALA A 520 28.87 -3.86 4.71
C ALA A 520 29.17 -2.81 5.80
N HIS A 521 28.12 -2.44 6.53
CA HIS A 521 28.15 -1.54 7.69
C HIS A 521 27.61 -2.18 8.98
N THR A 522 27.23 -3.45 8.94
CA THR A 522 26.66 -4.18 10.08
C THR A 522 27.20 -5.60 10.10
N LEU A 523 27.50 -6.13 11.28
CA LEU A 523 28.01 -7.50 11.48
C LEU A 523 27.12 -8.18 12.53
N SER A 524 26.19 -9.01 12.09
CA SER A 524 25.20 -9.62 12.98
C SER A 524 25.64 -11.04 13.37
N PRO A 525 25.90 -11.34 14.66
CA PRO A 525 26.00 -12.73 15.08
C PRO A 525 24.64 -13.39 14.86
N SER A 526 24.64 -14.48 14.10
CA SER A 526 23.42 -15.24 13.83
C SER A 526 22.89 -15.82 15.15
N PRO A 527 21.57 -15.78 15.41
CA PRO A 527 21.01 -16.22 16.68
C PRO A 527 21.31 -17.71 16.86
N MET A 528 22.14 -18.05 17.87
CA MET A 528 22.46 -19.44 18.20
C MET A 528 21.17 -20.25 18.29
N ARG A 529 21.01 -21.22 17.38
CA ARG A 529 19.94 -22.22 17.51
C ARG A 529 20.21 -22.97 18.81
N PRO A 530 19.35 -22.87 19.84
CA PRO A 530 19.61 -23.52 21.11
C PRO A 530 19.79 -25.02 20.83
N ARG A 531 20.98 -25.55 21.17
CA ARG A 531 21.30 -26.97 20.99
C ARG A 531 20.15 -27.75 21.61
N ARG A 532 19.36 -28.43 20.76
CA ARG A 532 18.34 -29.39 21.24
C ARG A 532 19.11 -30.45 22.01
N SER A 533 19.12 -30.33 23.33
CA SER A 533 19.84 -31.20 24.23
C SER A 533 19.29 -32.61 24.04
N GLY A 534 20.02 -33.39 23.25
CA GLY A 534 19.63 -34.73 22.87
C GLY A 534 19.40 -35.54 24.13
N ARG A 535 18.22 -36.16 24.25
CA ARG A 535 17.89 -37.13 25.30
C ARG A 535 19.13 -37.95 25.63
N SER A 536 19.54 -37.94 26.90
CA SER A 536 20.71 -38.68 27.34
C SER A 536 20.63 -40.12 26.85
N ARG A 537 21.60 -40.53 26.01
CA ARG A 537 21.81 -41.95 25.74
C ARG A 537 22.17 -42.58 27.07
N SER A 538 21.31 -43.45 27.57
CA SER A 538 21.59 -44.21 28.79
C SER A 538 22.89 -45.01 28.58
N PRO A 539 23.82 -45.02 29.55
CA PRO A 539 25.07 -45.76 29.42
C PRO A 539 24.81 -47.28 29.37
N PRO A 540 25.70 -48.08 28.77
CA PRO A 540 25.58 -49.53 28.76
C PRO A 540 25.61 -50.08 30.19
N THR A 541 24.64 -50.94 30.51
CA THR A 541 24.48 -51.54 31.84
C THR A 541 25.60 -52.53 32.17
N CYS A 542 26.39 -52.22 33.20
CA CYS A 542 27.33 -53.17 33.81
C CYS A 542 26.57 -54.13 34.76
N PRO A 543 26.70 -55.47 34.63
CA PRO A 543 25.81 -56.41 35.30
C PRO A 543 26.40 -57.03 36.58
N THR A 544 26.48 -56.29 37.70
CA THR A 544 26.40 -56.87 39.06
C THR A 544 26.30 -55.78 40.14
N CYS A 545 25.13 -55.63 40.77
CA CYS A 545 24.98 -55.59 42.22
C CYS A 545 23.49 -55.67 42.61
N ARG A 546 23.20 -56.35 43.73
CA ARG A 546 21.85 -56.74 44.15
C ARG A 546 21.48 -56.01 45.45
N ALA A 547 20.17 -55.80 45.67
CA ALA A 547 19.55 -55.30 46.90
C ALA A 547 19.77 -53.78 47.21
N SER A 548 18.80 -53.04 47.74
CA SER A 548 17.40 -53.40 48.09
C SER A 548 16.49 -52.18 48.28
N ARG A 549 15.23 -52.30 47.79
CA ARG A 549 13.99 -51.61 48.25
C ARG A 549 14.00 -50.06 48.16
N GLN A 550 12.91 -49.37 47.81
CA GLN A 550 11.49 -49.69 48.00
C GLN A 550 10.59 -48.93 47.01
N MET A 551 9.47 -49.55 46.59
CA MET A 551 8.24 -48.96 46.04
C MET A 551 8.25 -48.11 44.74
N SER A 552 8.00 -48.80 43.62
CA SER A 552 6.95 -48.45 42.64
C SER A 552 5.66 -49.25 42.97
N PRO A 553 4.62 -49.41 42.12
CA PRO A 553 4.21 -48.78 40.83
C PRO A 553 2.74 -48.23 40.92
N LEU A 554 1.92 -47.90 39.90
CA LEU A 554 1.92 -47.87 38.41
C LEU A 554 1.65 -46.40 37.94
N PHE A 555 1.71 -45.93 36.67
CA PHE A 555 1.37 -46.41 35.31
C PHE A 555 -0.12 -46.40 34.91
N VAL A 556 -0.51 -45.61 33.89
CA VAL A 556 -1.43 -45.92 32.75
C VAL A 556 -1.20 -44.83 31.66
N ARG A 557 -1.62 -45.12 30.42
CA ARG A 557 -1.18 -44.54 29.15
C ARG A 557 -2.38 -43.99 28.32
N CYS A 558 -2.09 -43.13 27.34
CA CYS A 558 -2.88 -42.81 26.12
C CYS A 558 -4.12 -41.90 26.22
N GLY A 559 -4.02 -40.75 25.54
CA GLY A 559 -4.89 -40.39 24.39
C GLY A 559 -6.25 -39.74 24.67
N GLY A 560 -6.64 -38.79 23.80
CA GLY A 560 -8.01 -38.24 23.73
C GLY A 560 -8.05 -36.73 23.63
N SER A 561 -8.74 -36.23 22.60
CA SER A 561 -9.04 -34.80 22.39
C SER A 561 -10.31 -34.38 23.13
N SER A 562 -10.47 -33.05 23.27
CA SER A 562 -11.73 -32.31 23.44
C SER A 562 -12.16 -31.81 24.83
N SER A 563 -12.42 -30.50 24.85
CA SER A 563 -13.38 -29.75 25.67
C SER A 563 -13.05 -29.41 27.14
N SER A 564 -12.95 -28.09 27.34
CA SER A 564 -13.44 -27.29 28.48
C SER A 564 -13.26 -27.82 29.91
N CYS A 565 -12.27 -27.25 30.62
CA CYS A 565 -12.46 -26.90 32.02
C CYS A 565 -11.60 -25.70 32.42
N ARG A 566 -12.21 -24.53 32.65
CA ARG A 566 -11.54 -23.40 33.32
C ARG A 566 -11.13 -23.85 34.73
N ARG A 567 -9.82 -23.91 35.01
CA ARG A 567 -9.30 -23.81 36.38
C ARG A 567 -8.19 -22.79 36.46
N ARG A 568 -8.37 -21.88 37.42
CA ARG A 568 -7.48 -20.81 37.84
C ARG A 568 -6.07 -21.36 38.10
N TRP A 569 -5.10 -20.99 37.27
CA TRP A 569 -3.67 -21.15 37.60
C TRP A 569 -3.26 -19.98 38.50
N SER A 570 -2.86 -20.29 39.73
CA SER A 570 -2.18 -19.32 40.61
C SER A 570 -0.77 -19.04 40.09
N ALA A 571 -0.21 -17.89 40.50
CA ALA A 571 1.13 -17.47 40.10
C ALA A 571 2.20 -18.54 40.42
N GLY A 572 2.74 -19.14 39.35
CA GLY A 572 3.78 -20.16 39.37
C GLY A 572 4.48 -20.20 38.01
N GLY A 573 4.66 -19.02 37.40
CA GLY A 573 5.16 -18.85 36.04
C GLY A 573 6.65 -19.09 35.94
N GLY A 574 7.06 -20.37 35.99
CA GLY A 574 8.38 -20.80 35.55
C GLY A 574 8.51 -20.58 34.03
N ARG A 575 8.81 -19.35 33.62
CA ARG A 575 9.31 -19.09 32.26
C ARG A 575 10.57 -19.91 32.09
N GLY A 576 10.60 -20.78 31.09
CA GLY A 576 11.83 -21.44 30.64
C GLY A 576 12.76 -20.38 30.09
N ALA A 577 13.53 -19.73 30.96
CA ALA A 577 14.57 -18.81 30.54
C ALA A 577 15.58 -19.59 29.70
N CYS A 578 15.96 -19.04 28.55
CA CYS A 578 17.11 -19.50 27.80
C CYS A 578 18.37 -19.06 28.57
N GLY A 579 18.62 -19.70 29.71
CA GLY A 579 19.84 -19.52 30.49
C GLY A 579 21.01 -20.07 29.68
N VAL A 580 21.68 -19.19 28.96
CA VAL A 580 23.04 -19.42 28.47
C VAL A 580 23.91 -19.59 29.71
N GLU A 581 24.76 -20.61 29.75
CA GLU A 581 25.67 -20.82 30.88
C GLU A 581 26.65 -19.63 30.95
N ASP A 582 26.97 -19.13 32.15
CA ASP A 582 27.76 -17.90 32.32
C ASP A 582 29.09 -17.95 31.53
N ASP A 583 29.76 -19.10 31.51
CA ASP A 583 30.99 -19.33 30.74
C ASP A 583 30.81 -19.14 29.22
N GLN A 584 29.66 -19.56 28.67
CA GLN A 584 29.31 -19.37 27.25
C GLN A 584 28.98 -17.90 26.94
N LEU A 585 28.36 -17.19 27.90
CA LEU A 585 28.08 -15.76 27.77
C LEU A 585 29.37 -14.93 27.77
N GLU A 586 30.32 -15.24 28.66
CA GLU A 586 31.62 -14.57 28.70
C GLU A 586 32.42 -14.85 27.41
N GLN A 587 32.47 -16.10 26.94
CA GLN A 587 33.12 -16.43 25.67
C GLN A 587 32.46 -15.70 24.47
N PHE A 588 31.13 -15.63 24.42
CA PHE A 588 30.42 -14.86 23.41
C PHE A 588 30.76 -13.37 23.48
N TYR A 589 30.78 -12.80 24.69
CA TYR A 589 31.11 -11.40 24.91
C TYR A 589 32.55 -11.07 24.47
N ASP A 590 33.53 -11.90 24.86
CA ASP A 590 34.93 -11.73 24.48
C ASP A 590 35.11 -11.85 22.96
N ASN A 591 34.43 -12.80 22.31
CA ASN A 591 34.42 -12.92 20.85
C ASN A 591 33.86 -11.67 20.17
N VAL A 592 32.72 -11.14 20.64
CA VAL A 592 32.12 -9.90 20.11
C VAL A 592 33.08 -8.72 20.27
N MET A 593 33.69 -8.55 21.45
CA MET A 593 34.60 -7.45 21.72
C MET A 593 35.92 -7.57 20.92
N ALA A 594 36.43 -8.79 20.71
CA ALA A 594 37.57 -9.06 19.86
C ALA A 594 37.26 -8.73 18.38
N SER A 595 36.09 -9.14 17.87
CA SER A 595 35.64 -8.77 16.51
C SER A 595 35.56 -7.25 16.37
N VAL A 596 34.85 -6.57 17.27
CA VAL A 596 34.75 -5.10 17.28
C VAL A 596 36.13 -4.42 17.27
N ALA A 597 37.09 -4.92 18.05
CA ALA A 597 38.45 -4.39 18.10
C ALA A 597 39.25 -4.63 16.80
N SER A 598 39.15 -5.82 16.20
CA SER A 598 39.79 -6.14 14.91
C SER A 598 39.22 -5.26 13.79
N PHE A 599 37.89 -5.25 13.61
CA PHE A 599 37.23 -4.47 12.56
C PHE A 599 37.49 -2.96 12.66
N SER A 600 37.57 -2.42 13.88
CA SER A 600 37.94 -1.01 14.11
C SER A 600 39.35 -0.67 13.62
N ASN A 601 40.30 -1.60 13.74
CA ASN A 601 41.71 -1.36 13.41
C ASN A 601 42.08 -1.73 11.97
N GLU A 602 41.39 -2.72 11.39
CA GLU A 602 41.77 -3.34 10.12
C GLU A 602 40.99 -2.76 8.93
N LEU A 603 39.67 -2.55 9.04
CA LEU A 603 38.85 -2.06 7.91
C LEU A 603 39.03 -0.56 7.64
N LYS A 604 39.85 -0.24 6.65
CA LYS A 604 40.10 1.15 6.24
C LYS A 604 38.91 1.74 5.49
N GLY A 605 38.15 2.59 6.18
CA GLY A 605 37.05 3.39 5.60
C GLY A 605 35.67 3.05 6.17
N HIS A 606 35.55 1.93 6.88
CA HIS A 606 34.35 1.54 7.61
C HIS A 606 34.01 2.59 8.69
N ARG A 607 32.74 3.03 8.75
CA ARG A 607 32.29 4.14 9.60
C ARG A 607 31.53 3.70 10.85
N LYS A 608 30.69 2.68 10.74
CA LYS A 608 29.88 2.14 11.82
C LYS A 608 29.92 0.63 11.72
N THR A 609 30.14 -0.06 12.84
CA THR A 609 29.96 -1.50 13.00
C THR A 609 28.84 -1.70 14.01
N CYS A 610 27.78 -2.45 13.68
CA CYS A 610 26.73 -2.80 14.65
C CYS A 610 26.64 -4.31 14.82
N VAL A 611 26.60 -4.75 16.08
CA VAL A 611 26.43 -6.13 16.53
C VAL A 611 25.02 -6.26 17.12
N ARG A 612 24.11 -6.86 16.35
CA ARG A 612 22.71 -7.08 16.75
C ARG A 612 22.57 -8.32 17.62
N LEU A 613 21.72 -8.23 18.64
CA LEU A 613 21.45 -9.30 19.61
C LEU A 613 19.94 -9.60 19.60
N LEU A 614 19.53 -10.53 18.73
CA LEU A 614 18.12 -10.86 18.49
C LEU A 614 17.42 -11.57 19.66
N CYS A 615 18.18 -12.09 20.63
CA CYS A 615 17.63 -12.71 21.84
C CYS A 615 17.59 -11.70 23.00
N ASP A 616 16.39 -11.37 23.48
CA ASP A 616 16.15 -10.41 24.56
C ASP A 616 16.97 -10.69 25.84
N ALA A 617 17.11 -11.97 26.21
CA ALA A 617 17.89 -12.39 27.38
C ALA A 617 19.38 -12.11 27.17
N LEU A 618 19.95 -12.65 26.09
CA LEU A 618 21.35 -12.41 25.70
C LEU A 618 21.66 -10.91 25.57
N ARG A 619 20.76 -10.13 24.97
CA ARG A 619 20.87 -8.67 24.86
C ARG A 619 20.89 -7.99 26.23
N THR A 620 20.07 -8.45 27.17
CA THR A 620 20.00 -7.90 28.53
C THR A 620 21.28 -8.21 29.32
N ASP A 621 21.76 -9.44 29.24
CA ASP A 621 22.96 -9.88 29.97
C ASP A 621 24.24 -9.31 29.35
N PHE A 622 24.34 -9.26 28.01
CA PHE A 622 25.40 -8.54 27.30
C PHE A 622 25.42 -7.05 27.64
N LYS A 623 24.25 -6.38 27.67
CA LYS A 623 24.15 -4.96 28.08
C LYS A 623 24.62 -4.77 29.52
N ARG A 624 24.27 -5.68 30.44
CA ARG A 624 24.74 -5.65 31.84
C ARG A 624 26.27 -5.80 31.89
N ARG A 625 26.84 -6.74 31.14
CA ARG A 625 28.28 -7.01 31.07
C ARG A 625 29.07 -5.84 30.48
N PHE A 626 28.59 -5.31 29.35
CA PHE A 626 29.17 -4.15 28.68
C PHE A 626 29.22 -2.93 29.60
N MET A 627 28.11 -2.60 30.28
CA MET A 627 28.08 -1.48 31.24
C MET A 627 29.03 -1.70 32.44
N ALA A 628 29.17 -2.94 32.92
CA ALA A 628 30.10 -3.27 34.00
C ALA A 628 31.58 -3.14 33.57
N GLN A 629 31.90 -3.37 32.30
CA GLN A 629 33.26 -3.28 31.76
C GLN A 629 33.60 -1.95 31.07
N GLN A 630 32.62 -1.10 30.75
CA GLN A 630 32.81 0.14 29.98
C GLN A 630 33.90 1.05 30.57
N ALA A 631 34.02 1.11 31.90
CA ALA A 631 35.05 1.87 32.60
C ALA A 631 36.48 1.34 32.35
N ASN A 632 36.64 0.02 32.19
CA ASN A 632 37.94 -0.63 31.98
C ASN A 632 38.41 -0.52 30.52
N LEU A 633 37.47 -0.43 29.58
CA LEU A 633 37.77 -0.35 28.15
C LEU A 633 38.34 1.03 27.73
N ASN A 634 38.15 2.06 28.55
CA ASN A 634 38.68 3.43 28.34
C ASN A 634 38.28 4.09 26.99
N LEU A 635 37.14 3.68 26.42
CA LEU A 635 36.71 4.04 25.06
C LEU A 635 36.09 5.45 24.94
N SER A 636 35.87 6.14 26.07
CA SER A 636 35.31 7.50 26.10
C SER A 636 36.21 8.57 25.44
N GLY A 637 37.53 8.38 25.47
CA GLY A 637 38.52 9.28 24.84
C GLY A 637 39.03 8.84 23.45
N GLY A 638 38.60 7.68 22.94
CA GLY A 638 39.13 7.11 21.70
C GLY A 638 38.57 7.74 20.41
N PRO A 639 39.10 7.33 19.23
CA PRO A 639 38.58 7.73 17.92
C PRO A 639 37.22 7.06 17.57
N TYR A 640 36.59 6.41 18.54
CA TYR A 640 35.33 5.68 18.39
C TYR A 640 34.27 6.22 19.38
N LYS A 641 33.02 6.05 19.00
CA LYS A 641 31.81 6.38 19.75
C LYS A 641 31.00 5.09 19.85
N LEU A 642 30.62 4.72 21.06
CA LEU A 642 29.84 3.51 21.31
C LEU A 642 28.42 3.92 21.63
N SER A 643 27.46 3.41 20.87
CA SER A 643 26.04 3.47 21.19
C SER A 643 25.55 2.06 21.50
N LEU A 644 24.78 1.90 22.56
CA LEU A 644 24.06 0.65 22.82
C LEU A 644 22.60 0.91 22.48
N GLU A 645 22.24 0.53 21.25
CA GLU A 645 20.94 0.77 20.62
C GLU A 645 19.90 -0.25 21.15
N ALA A 646 18.66 -0.16 20.69
CA ALA A 646 17.59 -1.03 21.20
C ALA A 646 17.82 -2.52 20.86
N ASP A 647 18.54 -2.79 19.75
CA ASP A 647 18.80 -4.09 19.17
C ASP A 647 20.24 -4.60 19.36
N GLY A 648 21.19 -3.78 19.82
CA GLY A 648 22.60 -4.20 19.83
C GLY A 648 23.63 -3.18 20.34
N LEU A 649 24.91 -3.52 20.12
CA LEU A 649 26.06 -2.65 20.35
C LEU A 649 26.54 -2.09 19.00
N CYS A 650 26.64 -0.78 18.88
CA CYS A 650 27.17 -0.10 17.72
C CYS A 650 28.44 0.69 18.06
N VAL A 651 29.41 0.63 17.16
CA VAL A 651 30.72 1.26 17.25
C VAL A 651 30.89 2.15 16.03
N GLU A 652 30.85 3.46 16.22
CA GLU A 652 30.96 4.47 15.16
C GLU A 652 32.31 5.17 15.25
N ARG A 653 33.03 5.33 14.13
CA ARG A 653 34.28 6.07 14.09
C ARG A 653 34.00 7.57 14.08
N ARG A 654 34.57 8.30 15.05
CA ARG A 654 34.44 9.76 15.14
C ARG A 654 35.08 10.40 13.92
N ASN A 655 34.30 11.19 13.19
CA ASN A 655 34.79 11.93 12.03
C ASN A 655 35.50 13.19 12.53
N ALA A 656 36.84 13.17 12.54
CA ALA A 656 37.67 14.27 13.01
C ALA A 656 37.37 15.64 12.35
N ALA A 657 36.71 15.64 11.17
CA ALA A 657 36.29 16.84 10.46
C ALA A 657 34.95 17.44 10.94
N THR A 658 34.02 16.65 11.48
CA THR A 658 32.69 17.14 11.91
C THR A 658 32.66 17.52 13.38
N ASP A 659 33.29 16.72 14.23
CA ASP A 659 33.10 16.82 15.68
C ASP A 659 33.83 18.07 16.26
N GLY A 660 34.83 18.58 15.54
CA GLY A 660 35.57 19.79 15.91
C GLY A 660 34.74 21.10 15.88
N HIS A 661 33.59 21.13 15.19
CA HIS A 661 32.70 22.30 15.21
C HIS A 661 31.73 22.31 16.40
N SER A 662 31.43 21.15 17.01
CA SER A 662 30.50 21.10 18.16
C SER A 662 31.15 21.58 19.45
N ALA A 663 32.44 21.27 19.65
CA ALA A 663 33.17 21.63 20.87
C ALA A 663 33.45 23.14 21.02
N ALA A 664 33.31 23.93 19.95
CA ALA A 664 33.53 25.37 19.97
C ALA A 664 32.32 26.18 20.49
N HIS A 665 31.14 25.56 20.66
CA HIS A 665 29.89 26.28 20.95
C HIS A 665 29.32 26.06 22.36
N GLU A 666 29.89 25.13 23.15
CA GLU A 666 29.56 24.92 24.58
C GLU A 666 30.51 25.69 25.54
N GLY A 667 31.35 26.58 24.98
CA GLY A 667 32.38 27.34 25.71
C GLY A 667 32.26 28.85 25.54
N CYS A 668 31.04 29.41 25.57
CA CYS A 668 30.81 30.86 25.58
C CYS A 668 29.55 31.23 26.38
#